data_AF-A0A553MVA9-F1
#
_entry.id   AF-A0A553MVA9-F1
#
_cell.length_a   1.000
_cell.length_b   1.000
_cell.length_c   1.000
_cell.angle_alpha   90.00
_cell.angle_beta   90.00
_cell.angle_gamma   90.00
#
_symmetry.space_group_name_H-M   'P 1'
#
loop_
_entity.id
_entity.type
_entity.pdbx_description
1 polymer ?
#
loop_
_entity_poly.entity_id
_entity_poly.type
_entity_poly.pdbx_seq_one_letter_code
_entity_poly.pdbx_strand_id
1 'polypeptide(L)'
;MAVQTGRLPMRCRGCRQEAVQKRTFTKWINSHLAKRNPPLVVSDLFEDVKDGVMLLALLEVLSGHKLPCEQGRKLRRIHWVANVGRALKFLEGRRSAYRGSPIKLVNINTTDVVDGRPAIVLGLVWTIILYFQIEELTSHLPAPQPQSSSNSSVEGSNSTEPSSPPVKRKPRLSFQGGAKRALLKWVQNTATKRMGLDVKDFGPSWRTGVAFHAVIFALQPHLVNMELVWRRANRENLEEAFSVAEKELGIPRLLDPEDVDVDKPDEKSIMTYREQRKSLRELKAWADQMDRDCAQALKVRGSLAVQYQTFKRYHIQFEVQRRQVETSVHSTQKNGKLTADQALVKQAWERLSTRLDSELPHPLGEVGVWLHQAEKILREDFVPLQTHEESTKAIHNKRLQDQEILMLLERNKQILQQIHRDGCVNNIPIPMEHLQDMAERLNYISTSSHIHLSKLEFWESKYSMLAFFKLAEAKLKTWIIKYGRLESIELLIQSYGSFVEGQQFCEKYESSHQALVIAAELYMKADHSADGGVKLFLREVSDQWRNLSVEVRSVRSMLEEVQGNWLRYNSCVASLQTWLEDAQRALKKPENTKREFFHSLPQFMDRHATMNDAGNFLIEVCDEAVTRDVKHQLLLLNGRWRELFMKVKQYARLPEIQTVRKHQDFSSDLQEFLDASITKLSSPLQVSLLNVKAYMKDVEDIKHRLPAVETQYKLAGHSGERLTKVSDHDGGNKASSITATTKAQLHQLKEKCPSIMRECQALFPLLEALETQISAFYNTAELAGHIITQQHDQDLCQELRAQQQRCKHNVCDMEHSYLSLQRALCCAKSLNNFDMSLLQNRVTEIQTTAQVLMQEASDWREVAETNGNLMQRFEESRTDLEKALCVGQACFVERGDPAELFRKHSDFFGRLDQHILSAYLKACDDLTDIISEEDQQSLQE
;
A
#
# COMPACT_ATOMS: atom_id res chain seq x y z
N MET A 1 15.99 29.28 -44.34
CA MET A 1 16.19 27.83 -44.12
C MET A 1 14.85 27.14 -44.36
N ALA A 2 14.87 26.11 -45.20
CA ALA A 2 13.72 25.59 -45.91
C ALA A 2 12.69 24.86 -45.02
N VAL A 3 11.43 25.22 -45.23
CA VAL A 3 10.26 24.40 -44.89
C VAL A 3 10.22 23.26 -45.90
N GLN A 4 10.56 22.04 -45.46
CA GLN A 4 10.44 20.84 -46.28
C GLN A 4 9.10 20.16 -46.02
N THR A 5 8.18 20.40 -46.95
CA THR A 5 6.98 19.61 -47.19
C THR A 5 7.34 18.15 -47.44
N GLY A 6 7.07 17.27 -46.48
CA GLY A 6 7.13 15.82 -46.66
C GLY A 6 5.74 15.26 -47.00
N ARG A 7 5.39 15.20 -48.28
CA ARG A 7 4.30 14.33 -48.76
C ARG A 7 4.64 12.89 -48.39
N LEU A 8 3.90 12.30 -47.45
CA LEU A 8 3.90 10.84 -47.26
C LEU A 8 3.32 10.16 -48.51
N PRO A 9 3.92 9.06 -49.00
CA PRO A 9 3.49 8.41 -50.23
C PRO A 9 2.11 7.78 -50.04
N MET A 10 1.23 7.91 -51.03
CA MET A 10 -0.04 7.17 -51.10
C MET A 10 0.27 5.66 -51.05
N ARG A 11 0.21 5.06 -49.86
CA ARG A 11 0.31 3.60 -49.67
C ARG A 11 -0.87 2.93 -50.37
N CYS A 12 -0.59 1.96 -51.24
CA CYS A 12 -1.56 1.13 -51.94
C CYS A 12 -2.65 0.62 -50.99
N ARG A 13 -3.93 0.69 -51.40
CA ARG A 13 -5.11 0.26 -50.61
C ARG A 13 -4.98 -1.17 -50.05
N GLY A 14 -4.30 -2.07 -50.78
CA GLY A 14 -4.03 -3.45 -50.34
C GLY A 14 -3.19 -3.54 -49.07
N CYS A 15 -2.14 -2.73 -48.93
CA CYS A 15 -1.25 -2.76 -47.76
C CYS A 15 -1.94 -2.31 -46.47
N ARG A 16 -2.97 -1.47 -46.55
CA ARG A 16 -3.73 -1.03 -45.38
C ARG A 16 -4.67 -2.13 -44.87
N GLN A 17 -5.35 -2.85 -45.77
CA GLN A 17 -6.18 -4.00 -45.40
C GLN A 17 -5.35 -5.15 -44.84
N GLU A 18 -4.19 -5.44 -45.43
CA GLU A 18 -3.25 -6.44 -44.91
C GLU A 18 -2.75 -6.10 -43.50
N ALA A 19 -2.48 -4.83 -43.22
CA ALA A 19 -2.06 -4.39 -41.88
C ALA A 19 -3.17 -4.55 -40.83
N VAL A 20 -4.43 -4.24 -41.19
CA VAL A 20 -5.59 -4.43 -40.30
C VAL A 20 -5.85 -5.92 -40.03
N GLN A 21 -5.82 -6.74 -41.08
CA GLN A 21 -5.96 -8.20 -40.95
C GLN A 21 -4.81 -8.77 -40.10
N LYS A 22 -3.57 -8.34 -40.32
CA LYS A 22 -2.42 -8.74 -39.49
C LYS A 22 -2.69 -8.45 -38.03
N ARG A 23 -3.05 -7.21 -37.66
CA ARG A 23 -3.34 -6.84 -36.26
C ARG A 23 -4.48 -7.67 -35.67
N THR A 24 -5.59 -7.79 -36.40
CA THR A 24 -6.79 -8.52 -35.94
C THR A 24 -6.48 -9.99 -35.73
N PHE A 25 -5.81 -10.63 -36.70
CA PHE A 25 -5.46 -12.05 -36.65
C PHE A 25 -4.39 -12.34 -35.61
N THR A 26 -3.40 -11.46 -35.41
CA THR A 26 -2.44 -11.59 -34.31
C THR A 26 -3.14 -11.56 -32.95
N LYS A 27 -4.04 -10.58 -32.73
CA LYS A 27 -4.84 -10.51 -31.49
C LYS A 27 -5.68 -11.78 -31.29
N TRP A 28 -6.28 -12.29 -32.36
CA TRP A 28 -7.06 -13.53 -32.31
C TRP A 28 -6.22 -14.76 -31.97
N ILE A 29 -5.08 -14.96 -32.64
CA ILE A 29 -4.17 -16.09 -32.35
C ILE A 29 -3.69 -16.02 -30.90
N ASN A 30 -3.28 -14.86 -30.43
CA ASN A 30 -2.81 -14.67 -29.06
C ASN A 30 -3.89 -14.94 -28.02
N SER A 31 -5.15 -14.65 -28.32
CA SER A 31 -6.28 -14.97 -27.42
C SER A 31 -6.46 -16.47 -27.20
N HIS A 32 -6.03 -17.31 -28.15
CA HIS A 32 -6.07 -18.76 -28.04
C HIS A 32 -4.76 -19.34 -27.51
N LEU A 33 -3.61 -18.87 -28.00
CA LEU A 33 -2.30 -19.35 -27.54
C LEU A 33 -2.01 -19.00 -26.07
N ALA A 34 -2.65 -17.96 -25.52
CA ALA A 34 -2.63 -17.68 -24.09
C ALA A 34 -3.26 -18.78 -23.22
N LYS A 35 -4.13 -19.63 -23.79
CA LYS A 35 -4.78 -20.76 -23.09
C LYS A 35 -3.90 -22.00 -23.02
N ARG A 36 -2.78 -22.04 -23.75
CA ARG A 36 -1.83 -23.15 -23.76
C ARG A 36 -0.95 -23.12 -22.51
N ASN A 37 -0.48 -24.27 -22.04
CA ASN A 37 0.50 -24.36 -20.96
C ASN A 37 1.82 -25.00 -21.47
N PRO A 38 2.96 -24.29 -21.50
CA PRO A 38 3.11 -22.84 -21.23
C PRO A 38 2.48 -21.97 -22.33
N PRO A 39 2.05 -20.73 -22.00
CA PRO A 39 1.41 -19.82 -22.95
C PRO A 39 2.40 -19.34 -23.99
N LEU A 40 1.92 -19.15 -25.22
CA LEU A 40 2.70 -18.64 -26.35
C LEU A 40 2.14 -17.31 -26.84
N VAL A 41 3.01 -16.45 -27.37
CA VAL A 41 2.64 -15.13 -27.91
C VAL A 41 3.28 -14.94 -29.27
N VAL A 42 2.47 -14.54 -30.24
CA VAL A 42 2.88 -14.05 -31.55
C VAL A 42 3.02 -12.54 -31.50
N SER A 43 4.23 -12.05 -31.75
CA SER A 43 4.56 -10.63 -31.83
C SER A 43 4.47 -10.13 -33.26
N ASP A 44 5.06 -10.85 -34.21
CA ASP A 44 4.91 -10.60 -35.65
C ASP A 44 4.37 -11.83 -36.36
N LEU A 45 3.11 -11.74 -36.81
CA LEU A 45 2.41 -12.84 -37.47
C LEU A 45 3.16 -13.41 -38.69
N PHE A 46 3.92 -12.60 -39.43
CA PHE A 46 4.58 -13.08 -40.64
C PHE A 46 5.93 -13.72 -40.38
N GLU A 47 6.55 -13.42 -39.23
CA GLU A 47 7.83 -14.00 -38.83
C GLU A 47 7.63 -15.20 -37.90
N ASP A 48 6.77 -15.08 -36.89
CA ASP A 48 6.66 -16.06 -35.80
C ASP A 48 5.93 -17.35 -36.21
N VAL A 49 5.22 -17.36 -37.35
CA VAL A 49 4.55 -18.56 -37.87
C VAL A 49 5.43 -19.37 -38.82
N LYS A 50 6.59 -18.85 -39.23
CA LYS A 50 7.44 -19.45 -40.27
C LYS A 50 7.93 -20.84 -39.90
N ASP A 51 8.22 -21.08 -38.62
CA ASP A 51 8.73 -22.35 -38.13
C ASP A 51 7.64 -23.43 -37.93
N GLY A 52 6.37 -23.06 -38.12
CA GLY A 52 5.21 -23.91 -37.97
C GLY A 52 4.84 -24.28 -36.53
N VAL A 53 5.62 -23.89 -35.53
CA VAL A 53 5.37 -24.24 -34.12
C VAL A 53 4.12 -23.54 -33.61
N MET A 54 4.01 -22.23 -33.86
CA MET A 54 2.84 -21.44 -33.46
C MET A 54 1.55 -21.93 -34.16
N LEU A 55 1.64 -22.36 -35.43
CA LEU A 55 0.50 -22.88 -36.18
C LEU A 55 0.02 -24.23 -35.64
N LEU A 56 0.94 -25.15 -35.33
CA LEU A 56 0.59 -26.44 -34.73
C LEU A 56 -0.01 -26.23 -33.34
N ALA A 57 0.62 -25.41 -32.48
CA ALA A 57 0.11 -25.10 -31.15
C ALA A 57 -1.30 -24.47 -31.20
N LEU A 58 -1.56 -23.58 -32.16
CA LEU A 58 -2.88 -23.00 -32.35
C LEU A 58 -3.92 -24.05 -32.75
N LEU A 59 -3.58 -24.95 -33.68
CA LEU A 59 -4.47 -26.04 -34.10
C LEU A 59 -4.71 -27.06 -32.98
N GLU A 60 -3.72 -27.31 -32.12
CA GLU A 60 -3.90 -28.13 -30.91
C GLU A 60 -4.91 -27.51 -29.96
N VAL A 61 -4.78 -26.21 -29.68
CA VAL A 61 -5.70 -25.48 -28.79
C VAL A 61 -7.11 -25.44 -29.38
N LEU A 62 -7.25 -25.17 -30.68
CA LEU A 62 -8.56 -25.05 -31.33
C LEU A 62 -9.26 -26.40 -31.51
N SER A 63 -8.50 -27.48 -31.75
CA SER A 63 -9.09 -28.79 -31.99
C SER A 63 -9.14 -29.70 -30.77
N GLY A 64 -8.42 -29.37 -29.69
CA GLY A 64 -8.23 -30.22 -28.52
C GLY A 64 -7.36 -31.47 -28.75
N HIS A 65 -6.78 -31.65 -29.95
CA HIS A 65 -5.96 -32.82 -30.31
C HIS A 65 -4.48 -32.44 -30.31
N LYS A 66 -3.63 -33.27 -29.67
CA LYS A 66 -2.17 -33.09 -29.75
C LYS A 66 -1.65 -33.39 -31.16
N LEU A 67 -0.78 -32.53 -31.67
CA LEU A 67 -0.19 -32.64 -33.01
C LEU A 67 1.33 -32.83 -32.90
N PRO A 68 1.91 -33.76 -33.67
CA PRO A 68 3.35 -34.00 -33.62
C PRO A 68 4.13 -32.80 -34.17
N CYS A 69 4.87 -32.14 -33.30
CA CYS A 69 5.73 -31.00 -33.62
C CYS A 69 7.20 -31.42 -33.56
N GLU A 70 7.99 -31.08 -34.59
CA GLU A 70 9.45 -31.17 -34.51
C GLU A 70 9.95 -30.12 -33.52
N GLN A 71 10.72 -30.54 -32.50
CA GLN A 71 11.23 -29.69 -31.41
C GLN A 71 12.75 -29.86 -31.25
N GLY A 72 13.47 -28.76 -30.99
CA GLY A 72 14.93 -28.80 -30.75
C GLY A 72 15.56 -27.43 -30.53
N ARG A 73 16.75 -27.38 -29.92
CA ARG A 73 17.44 -26.12 -29.53
C ARG A 73 17.75 -25.17 -30.72
N LYS A 74 17.82 -25.67 -31.96
CA LYS A 74 17.96 -24.88 -33.19
C LYS A 74 17.17 -25.52 -34.33
N LEU A 75 15.97 -25.02 -34.63
CA LEU A 75 15.19 -25.45 -35.79
C LEU A 75 15.83 -24.92 -37.09
N ARG A 76 15.87 -25.75 -38.13
CA ARG A 76 16.34 -25.38 -39.48
C ARG A 76 15.15 -25.37 -40.43
N ARG A 77 15.29 -24.70 -41.57
CA ARG A 77 14.23 -24.55 -42.58
C ARG A 77 13.54 -25.86 -42.99
N ILE A 78 14.25 -26.99 -43.01
CA ILE A 78 13.65 -28.31 -43.27
C ILE A 78 12.63 -28.73 -42.20
N HIS A 79 12.87 -28.41 -40.92
CA HIS A 79 11.94 -28.66 -39.82
C HIS A 79 10.75 -27.71 -39.88
N TRP A 80 10.98 -26.45 -40.31
CA TRP A 80 9.92 -25.46 -40.51
C TRP A 80 8.93 -25.94 -41.58
N VAL A 81 9.46 -26.41 -42.72
CA VAL A 81 8.66 -27.01 -43.79
C VAL A 81 7.91 -28.24 -43.29
N ALA A 82 8.52 -29.10 -42.47
CA ALA A 82 7.85 -30.27 -41.91
C ALA A 82 6.69 -29.89 -40.97
N ASN A 83 6.91 -28.95 -40.04
CA ASN A 83 5.88 -28.49 -39.09
C ASN A 83 4.72 -27.78 -39.79
N VAL A 84 5.00 -26.85 -40.69
CA VAL A 84 3.96 -26.18 -41.50
C VAL A 84 3.23 -27.21 -42.36
N GLY A 85 3.94 -28.16 -42.98
CA GLY A 85 3.33 -29.21 -43.79
C GLY A 85 2.37 -30.09 -42.99
N ARG A 86 2.69 -30.41 -41.73
CA ARG A 86 1.80 -31.12 -40.80
C ARG A 86 0.54 -30.31 -40.48
N ALA A 87 0.69 -29.01 -40.24
CA ALA A 87 -0.44 -28.12 -39.97
C ALA A 87 -1.40 -28.05 -41.18
N LEU A 88 -0.87 -27.91 -42.40
CA LEU A 88 -1.69 -27.88 -43.62
C LEU A 88 -2.39 -29.23 -43.86
N LYS A 89 -1.68 -30.35 -43.72
CA LYS A 89 -2.25 -31.70 -43.87
C LYS A 89 -3.37 -31.97 -42.86
N PHE A 90 -3.22 -31.47 -41.62
CA PHE A 90 -4.27 -31.57 -40.61
C PHE A 90 -5.55 -30.82 -41.03
N LEU A 91 -5.41 -29.61 -41.60
CA LEU A 91 -6.54 -28.84 -42.10
C LEU A 91 -7.21 -29.52 -43.30
N GLU A 92 -6.43 -30.02 -44.27
CA GLU A 92 -6.97 -30.75 -45.43
C GLU A 92 -7.70 -32.04 -45.03
N GLY A 93 -7.38 -32.64 -43.88
CA GLY A 93 -8.07 -33.82 -43.35
C GLY A 93 -9.47 -33.53 -42.77
N ARG A 94 -9.84 -32.27 -42.56
CA ARG A 94 -11.12 -31.88 -41.94
C ARG A 94 -12.20 -31.64 -43.00
N ARG A 95 -13.45 -32.09 -42.74
CA ARG A 95 -14.60 -31.89 -43.65
C ARG A 95 -15.40 -30.66 -43.26
N SER A 96 -15.67 -29.79 -44.23
CA SER A 96 -16.53 -28.61 -44.02
C SER A 96 -18.01 -29.01 -43.90
N ALA A 97 -18.68 -28.53 -42.85
CA ALA A 97 -20.11 -28.78 -42.61
C ALA A 97 -21.01 -28.21 -43.73
N TYR A 98 -20.57 -27.15 -44.41
CA TYR A 98 -21.35 -26.50 -45.47
C TYR A 98 -21.07 -27.01 -46.87
N ARG A 99 -19.90 -27.62 -47.10
CA ARG A 99 -19.50 -28.10 -48.44
C ARG A 99 -19.54 -29.62 -48.57
N GLY A 100 -19.54 -30.36 -47.46
CA GLY A 100 -19.44 -31.83 -47.46
C GLY A 100 -18.10 -32.37 -47.96
N SER A 101 -17.16 -31.51 -48.35
CA SER A 101 -15.83 -31.84 -48.87
C SER A 101 -14.73 -31.40 -47.90
N PRO A 102 -13.50 -31.95 -48.02
CA PRO A 102 -12.36 -31.51 -47.23
C PRO A 102 -12.01 -30.02 -47.46
N ILE A 103 -11.37 -29.37 -46.48
CA ILE A 103 -10.93 -27.96 -46.58
C ILE A 103 -9.97 -27.81 -47.76
N LYS A 104 -10.27 -26.91 -48.69
CA LYS A 104 -9.42 -26.63 -49.86
C LYS A 104 -8.48 -25.45 -49.58
N LEU A 105 -7.19 -25.74 -49.45
CA LEU A 105 -6.12 -24.75 -49.29
C LEU A 105 -5.62 -24.23 -50.65
N VAL A 106 -6.50 -23.59 -51.43
CA VAL A 106 -6.18 -23.11 -52.77
C VAL A 106 -5.11 -22.01 -52.71
N ASN A 107 -3.98 -22.21 -53.39
CA ASN A 107 -2.83 -21.29 -53.45
C ASN A 107 -2.11 -21.05 -52.09
N ILE A 108 -2.16 -22.00 -51.15
CA ILE A 108 -1.39 -21.96 -49.91
C ILE A 108 -0.41 -23.14 -49.90
N ASN A 109 0.86 -22.86 -50.21
CA ASN A 109 1.91 -23.89 -50.15
C ASN A 109 2.74 -23.75 -48.87
N THR A 110 3.28 -24.87 -48.40
CA THR A 110 4.15 -24.94 -47.21
C THR A 110 5.33 -23.97 -47.29
N THR A 111 6.02 -23.90 -48.44
CA THR A 111 7.20 -23.03 -48.61
C THR A 111 6.87 -21.55 -48.52
N ASP A 112 5.70 -21.15 -49.03
CA ASP A 112 5.26 -19.76 -49.01
C ASP A 112 4.93 -19.26 -47.59
N VAL A 113 4.43 -20.17 -46.74
CA VAL A 113 4.18 -19.90 -45.32
C VAL A 113 5.49 -19.84 -44.53
N VAL A 114 6.43 -20.75 -44.81
CA VAL A 114 7.78 -20.73 -44.22
C VAL A 114 8.57 -19.48 -44.63
N ASP A 115 8.29 -18.92 -45.81
CA ASP A 115 8.83 -17.65 -46.27
C ASP A 115 8.09 -16.42 -45.71
N GLY A 116 7.00 -16.62 -44.96
CA GLY A 116 6.26 -15.54 -44.31
C GLY A 116 5.54 -14.62 -45.28
N ARG A 117 5.13 -15.11 -46.46
CA ARG A 117 4.48 -14.27 -47.48
C ARG A 117 3.14 -13.72 -46.95
N PRO A 118 2.98 -12.39 -46.78
CA PRO A 118 1.85 -11.79 -46.06
C PRO A 118 0.46 -12.27 -46.51
N ALA A 119 0.17 -12.22 -47.81
CA ALA A 119 -1.15 -12.60 -48.35
C ALA A 119 -1.48 -14.10 -48.13
N ILE A 120 -0.46 -14.96 -48.11
CA ILE A 120 -0.61 -16.41 -47.95
C ILE A 120 -0.80 -16.76 -46.47
N VAL A 121 -0.02 -16.14 -45.58
CA VAL A 121 -0.18 -16.29 -44.11
C VAL A 121 -1.56 -15.78 -43.66
N LEU A 122 -1.98 -14.60 -44.12
CA LEU A 122 -3.32 -14.07 -43.81
C LEU A 122 -4.42 -14.97 -44.39
N GLY A 123 -4.23 -15.52 -45.60
CA GLY A 123 -5.14 -16.47 -46.21
C GLY A 123 -5.29 -17.77 -45.41
N LEU A 124 -4.18 -18.30 -44.88
CA LEU A 124 -4.16 -19.49 -44.04
C LEU A 124 -4.88 -19.25 -42.71
N VAL A 125 -4.51 -18.20 -41.98
CA VAL A 125 -5.13 -17.89 -40.68
C VAL A 125 -6.63 -17.62 -40.84
N TRP A 126 -7.03 -16.92 -41.91
CA TRP A 126 -8.45 -16.75 -42.23
C TRP A 126 -9.16 -18.08 -42.48
N THR A 127 -8.51 -19.05 -43.13
CA THR A 127 -9.10 -20.37 -43.36
C THR A 127 -9.32 -21.11 -42.03
N ILE A 128 -8.38 -20.98 -41.09
CA ILE A 128 -8.49 -21.54 -39.73
C ILE A 128 -9.65 -20.89 -38.98
N ILE A 129 -9.73 -19.55 -38.97
CA ILE A 129 -10.82 -18.78 -38.36
C ILE A 129 -12.17 -19.17 -38.97
N LEU A 130 -12.25 -19.20 -40.31
CA LEU A 130 -13.48 -19.53 -41.01
C LEU A 130 -13.99 -20.90 -40.61
N TYR A 131 -13.11 -21.90 -40.48
CA TYR A 131 -13.51 -23.27 -40.15
C TYR A 131 -13.84 -23.45 -38.66
N PHE A 132 -12.88 -23.17 -37.77
CA PHE A 132 -13.00 -23.47 -36.33
C PHE A 132 -13.90 -22.50 -35.57
N GLN A 133 -14.13 -21.31 -36.12
CA GLN A 133 -14.92 -20.28 -35.43
C GLN A 133 -16.20 -19.95 -36.20
N ILE A 134 -16.17 -19.75 -37.52
CA ILE A 134 -17.38 -19.27 -38.22
C ILE A 134 -18.28 -20.42 -38.71
N GLU A 135 -17.71 -21.48 -39.30
CA GLU A 135 -18.47 -22.62 -39.81
C GLU A 135 -19.09 -23.45 -38.68
N GLU A 136 -18.34 -23.73 -37.62
CA GLU A 136 -18.84 -24.45 -36.44
C GLU A 136 -20.03 -23.71 -35.79
N LEU A 137 -19.88 -22.40 -35.53
CA LEU A 137 -20.93 -21.58 -34.91
C LEU A 137 -22.23 -21.49 -35.71
N THR A 138 -22.14 -21.51 -37.04
CA THR A 138 -23.30 -21.32 -37.91
C THR A 138 -23.95 -22.65 -38.31
N SER A 139 -23.25 -23.78 -38.18
CA SER A 139 -23.72 -25.11 -38.60
C SER A 139 -25.02 -25.57 -37.93
N HIS A 140 -25.35 -25.02 -36.75
CA HIS A 140 -26.57 -25.30 -35.99
C HIS A 140 -27.74 -24.35 -36.30
N LEU A 141 -27.56 -23.36 -37.19
CA LEU A 141 -28.63 -22.43 -37.58
C LEU A 141 -29.48 -23.04 -38.71
N PRO A 142 -30.81 -22.79 -38.76
CA PRO A 142 -31.68 -23.34 -39.81
C PRO A 142 -31.19 -22.93 -41.21
N ALA A 143 -31.02 -23.91 -42.11
CA ALA A 143 -30.55 -23.66 -43.47
C ALA A 143 -31.47 -22.65 -44.20
N PRO A 144 -30.92 -21.68 -44.96
CA PRO A 144 -31.73 -20.78 -45.73
C PRO A 144 -32.42 -21.53 -46.88
N GLN A 145 -33.75 -21.60 -46.86
CA GLN A 145 -34.51 -21.96 -48.07
C GLN A 145 -34.23 -20.92 -49.18
N PRO A 146 -34.09 -21.35 -50.44
CA PRO A 146 -34.02 -20.42 -51.57
C PRO A 146 -35.37 -19.69 -51.69
N GLN A 147 -35.38 -18.39 -51.43
CA GLN A 147 -36.57 -17.59 -51.68
C GLN A 147 -36.79 -17.50 -53.20
N SER A 148 -37.88 -18.12 -53.65
CA SER A 148 -38.44 -17.90 -54.97
C SER A 148 -38.87 -16.44 -55.06
N SER A 149 -38.21 -15.67 -55.91
CA SER A 149 -38.58 -14.30 -56.25
C SER A 149 -39.91 -14.30 -56.98
N SER A 150 -41.00 -13.98 -56.29
CA SER A 150 -42.24 -13.54 -56.93
C SER A 150 -42.23 -12.03 -56.97
N ASN A 151 -41.75 -11.45 -58.07
CA ASN A 151 -42.09 -10.07 -58.42
C ASN A 151 -43.27 -10.13 -59.39
N SER A 152 -44.43 -9.72 -58.92
CA SER A 152 -45.52 -9.24 -59.76
C SER A 152 -45.03 -8.02 -60.56
N SER A 153 -45.31 -7.97 -61.87
CA SER A 153 -46.17 -6.91 -62.47
C SER A 153 -46.02 -6.79 -63.99
N VAL A 154 -47.18 -6.64 -64.63
CA VAL A 154 -47.55 -6.02 -65.93
C VAL A 154 -47.08 -6.59 -67.28
N GLU A 155 -48.08 -6.59 -68.16
CA GLU A 155 -48.21 -6.87 -69.60
C GLU A 155 -47.07 -6.43 -70.55
N GLY A 156 -46.98 -7.12 -71.71
CA GLY A 156 -46.56 -6.47 -72.97
C GLY A 156 -45.66 -7.26 -73.92
N SER A 157 -46.27 -8.16 -74.70
CA SER A 157 -46.09 -8.47 -76.15
C SER A 157 -44.73 -8.53 -76.86
N ASN A 158 -44.57 -9.61 -77.66
CA ASN A 158 -43.86 -9.77 -78.95
C ASN A 158 -42.32 -9.58 -78.94
N SER A 159 -41.46 -10.30 -79.67
CA SER A 159 -41.53 -11.36 -80.68
C SER A 159 -40.07 -11.76 -81.01
N THR A 160 -39.87 -12.98 -81.52
CA THR A 160 -38.78 -13.41 -82.44
C THR A 160 -37.29 -13.42 -81.99
N GLU A 161 -36.79 -14.66 -81.87
CA GLU A 161 -35.48 -15.22 -82.29
C GLU A 161 -34.77 -14.54 -83.50
N PRO A 162 -33.52 -14.90 -83.90
CA PRO A 162 -32.36 -15.46 -83.18
C PRO A 162 -30.97 -14.87 -83.62
N SER A 163 -29.91 -15.39 -82.97
CA SER A 163 -28.56 -15.69 -83.52
C SER A 163 -27.45 -14.61 -83.58
N SER A 164 -26.40 -14.80 -82.75
CA SER A 164 -24.96 -14.96 -83.14
C SER A 164 -23.99 -14.76 -81.94
N PRO A 165 -22.78 -15.35 -81.93
CA PRO A 165 -22.35 -16.42 -81.03
C PRO A 165 -21.64 -15.94 -79.74
N PRO A 166 -21.54 -16.78 -78.67
CA PRO A 166 -20.86 -16.38 -77.45
C PRO A 166 -19.36 -16.71 -77.51
N VAL A 167 -18.54 -15.67 -77.42
CA VAL A 167 -17.11 -15.78 -77.08
C VAL A 167 -17.00 -16.10 -75.58
N LYS A 168 -16.27 -17.18 -75.27
CA LYS A 168 -15.98 -17.74 -73.94
C LYS A 168 -15.74 -16.68 -72.85
N ARG A 169 -16.74 -16.47 -71.99
CA ARG A 169 -16.54 -15.88 -70.65
C ARG A 169 -16.08 -16.98 -69.68
N LYS A 170 -14.96 -16.72 -68.99
CA LYS A 170 -14.46 -17.52 -67.86
C LYS A 170 -15.60 -17.81 -66.87
N PRO A 171 -15.77 -19.04 -66.36
CA PRO A 171 -16.69 -19.28 -65.27
C PRO A 171 -16.13 -18.58 -64.03
N ARG A 172 -16.84 -17.55 -63.56
CA ARG A 172 -16.64 -17.01 -62.21
C ARG A 172 -17.11 -18.09 -61.24
N LEU A 173 -16.17 -18.82 -60.64
CA LEU A 173 -16.43 -19.71 -59.51
C LEU A 173 -16.86 -18.89 -58.30
N SER A 174 -18.17 -18.68 -58.12
CA SER A 174 -18.73 -18.16 -56.87
C SER A 174 -18.98 -19.32 -55.89
N PHE A 175 -18.08 -19.56 -54.94
CA PHE A 175 -18.29 -20.60 -53.92
C PHE A 175 -17.78 -20.23 -52.51
N GLN A 176 -17.81 -18.94 -52.15
CA GLN A 176 -17.62 -18.48 -50.76
C GLN A 176 -18.92 -17.85 -50.28
N GLY A 177 -19.68 -18.50 -49.38
CA GLY A 177 -20.89 -17.85 -48.88
C GLY A 177 -21.78 -18.58 -47.88
N GLY A 178 -21.65 -19.89 -47.64
CA GLY A 178 -22.57 -20.62 -46.74
C GLY A 178 -22.64 -20.03 -45.32
N ALA A 179 -21.52 -20.10 -44.59
CA ALA A 179 -21.43 -19.58 -43.23
C ALA A 179 -21.59 -18.06 -43.13
N LYS A 180 -21.01 -17.29 -44.08
CA LYS A 180 -21.18 -15.83 -44.16
C LYS A 180 -22.66 -15.44 -44.32
N ARG A 181 -23.41 -16.13 -45.19
CA ARG A 181 -24.85 -15.86 -45.40
C ARG A 181 -25.69 -16.26 -44.19
N ALA A 182 -25.38 -17.38 -43.54
CA ALA A 182 -26.04 -17.79 -42.30
C ALA A 182 -25.83 -16.76 -41.19
N LEU A 183 -24.59 -16.29 -41.02
CA LEU A 183 -24.25 -15.27 -40.03
C LEU A 183 -24.93 -13.92 -40.34
N LEU A 184 -24.95 -13.48 -41.60
CA LEU A 184 -25.63 -12.26 -42.02
C LEU A 184 -27.13 -12.32 -41.71
N LYS A 185 -27.77 -13.45 -42.04
CA LYS A 185 -29.20 -13.69 -41.77
C LYS A 185 -29.50 -13.69 -40.27
N TRP A 186 -28.60 -14.23 -39.45
CA TRP A 186 -28.72 -14.19 -38.00
C TRP A 186 -28.69 -12.75 -37.46
N VAL A 187 -27.73 -11.93 -37.93
CA VAL A 187 -27.64 -10.51 -37.53
C VAL A 187 -28.92 -9.76 -37.92
N GLN A 188 -29.38 -9.95 -39.15
CA GLN A 188 -30.60 -9.32 -39.66
C GLN A 188 -31.83 -9.67 -38.81
N ASN A 189 -31.99 -10.95 -38.45
CA ASN A 189 -33.12 -11.43 -37.67
C ASN A 189 -33.06 -11.01 -36.19
N THR A 190 -31.86 -10.97 -35.61
CA THR A 190 -31.68 -10.78 -34.16
C THR A 190 -31.61 -9.31 -33.78
N ALA A 191 -30.87 -8.50 -34.54
CA ALA A 191 -30.51 -7.15 -34.14
C ALA A 191 -31.20 -6.06 -34.96
N THR A 192 -31.48 -6.31 -36.24
CA THR A 192 -31.77 -5.20 -37.17
C THR A 192 -33.24 -5.09 -37.57
N LYS A 193 -33.97 -6.22 -37.65
CA LYS A 193 -35.40 -6.25 -38.03
C LYS A 193 -36.33 -5.50 -37.07
N ARG A 194 -36.00 -5.45 -35.76
CA ARG A 194 -36.79 -4.72 -34.75
C ARG A 194 -36.50 -3.22 -34.72
N MET A 195 -35.45 -2.76 -35.40
CA MET A 195 -34.92 -1.39 -35.31
C MET A 195 -34.87 -0.65 -36.65
N GLY A 196 -35.42 -1.23 -37.72
CA GLY A 196 -35.38 -0.64 -39.06
C GLY A 196 -33.96 -0.53 -39.66
N LEU A 197 -33.00 -1.29 -39.12
CA LEU A 197 -31.61 -1.29 -39.56
C LEU A 197 -31.41 -2.27 -40.73
N ASP A 198 -30.74 -1.82 -41.78
CA ASP A 198 -30.50 -2.59 -42.99
C ASP A 198 -29.01 -2.97 -43.11
N VAL A 199 -28.63 -4.08 -42.45
CA VAL A 199 -27.26 -4.61 -42.51
C VAL A 199 -27.17 -5.61 -43.68
N LYS A 200 -26.45 -5.23 -44.74
CA LYS A 200 -26.36 -6.00 -46.01
C LYS A 200 -25.05 -6.76 -46.19
N ASP A 201 -24.03 -6.41 -45.41
CA ASP A 201 -22.67 -6.94 -45.52
C ASP A 201 -21.97 -6.98 -44.14
N PHE A 202 -20.74 -7.50 -44.12
CA PHE A 202 -19.85 -7.40 -42.96
C PHE A 202 -18.79 -6.31 -43.16
N GLY A 203 -19.07 -5.31 -43.98
CA GLY A 203 -18.17 -4.23 -44.36
C GLY A 203 -18.82 -2.87 -44.08
N PRO A 204 -19.15 -2.06 -45.11
CA PRO A 204 -19.73 -0.72 -44.92
C PRO A 204 -20.93 -0.65 -43.98
N SER A 205 -21.76 -1.70 -43.89
CA SER A 205 -22.92 -1.75 -43.00
C SER A 205 -22.57 -1.64 -41.51
N TRP A 206 -21.31 -1.88 -41.14
CA TRP A 206 -20.81 -1.85 -39.75
C TRP A 206 -19.98 -0.61 -39.44
N ARG A 207 -19.64 0.20 -40.47
CA ARG A 207 -18.77 1.37 -40.35
C ARG A 207 -19.27 2.39 -39.32
N THR A 208 -20.59 2.55 -39.23
CA THR A 208 -21.20 3.57 -38.36
C THR A 208 -21.20 3.20 -36.88
N GLY A 209 -20.80 1.97 -36.52
CA GLY A 209 -20.88 1.45 -35.15
C GLY A 209 -22.30 1.06 -34.72
N VAL A 210 -23.34 1.53 -35.41
CA VAL A 210 -24.74 1.29 -35.05
C VAL A 210 -25.11 -0.20 -35.11
N ALA A 211 -24.56 -0.95 -36.07
CA ALA A 211 -24.79 -2.40 -36.16
C ALA A 211 -24.21 -3.15 -34.95
N PHE A 212 -23.05 -2.73 -34.42
CA PHE A 212 -22.48 -3.32 -33.20
C PHE A 212 -23.37 -3.03 -31.99
N HIS A 213 -23.80 -1.77 -31.84
CA HIS A 213 -24.72 -1.35 -30.78
C HIS A 213 -26.09 -2.04 -30.86
N ALA A 214 -26.66 -2.22 -32.05
CA ALA A 214 -27.92 -2.93 -32.22
C ALA A 214 -27.81 -4.41 -31.83
N VAL A 215 -26.66 -5.05 -32.10
CA VAL A 215 -26.39 -6.41 -31.64
C VAL A 215 -26.23 -6.44 -30.11
N ILE A 216 -25.52 -5.49 -29.52
CA ILE A 216 -25.36 -5.38 -28.06
C ILE A 216 -26.73 -5.16 -27.40
N PHE A 217 -27.54 -4.24 -27.91
CA PHE A 217 -28.88 -3.96 -27.42
C PHE A 217 -29.80 -5.18 -27.53
N ALA A 218 -29.77 -5.91 -28.65
CA ALA A 218 -30.57 -7.12 -28.82
C ALA A 218 -30.18 -8.23 -27.85
N LEU A 219 -28.93 -8.24 -27.37
CA LEU A 219 -28.45 -9.17 -26.36
C LEU A 219 -28.79 -8.68 -24.95
N GLN A 220 -28.61 -7.39 -24.67
CA GLN A 220 -28.87 -6.73 -23.38
C GLN A 220 -29.29 -5.25 -23.61
N PRO A 221 -30.60 -4.94 -23.55
CA PRO A 221 -31.12 -3.61 -23.89
C PRO A 221 -30.64 -2.47 -22.98
N HIS A 222 -30.32 -2.74 -21.72
CA HIS A 222 -29.95 -1.73 -20.72
C HIS A 222 -28.52 -1.17 -20.90
N LEU A 223 -27.68 -1.82 -21.72
CA LEU A 223 -26.29 -1.42 -21.92
C LEU A 223 -26.10 -0.35 -22.98
N VAL A 224 -27.13 -0.08 -23.79
CA VAL A 224 -27.02 0.81 -24.96
C VAL A 224 -28.24 1.71 -25.05
N ASN A 225 -28.01 3.01 -25.05
CA ASN A 225 -29.05 3.97 -25.44
C ASN A 225 -29.01 4.19 -26.96
N MET A 226 -29.87 3.47 -27.68
CA MET A 226 -29.89 3.53 -29.15
C MET A 226 -30.20 4.95 -29.67
N GLU A 227 -31.04 5.75 -28.99
CA GLU A 227 -31.37 7.11 -29.44
C GLU A 227 -30.13 8.02 -29.53
N LEU A 228 -29.18 7.79 -28.63
CA LEU A 228 -27.92 8.52 -28.56
C LEU A 228 -26.91 8.01 -29.60
N VAL A 229 -26.87 6.70 -29.83
CA VAL A 229 -26.02 6.05 -30.84
C VAL A 229 -26.31 6.56 -32.25
N TRP A 230 -27.58 6.80 -32.59
CA TRP A 230 -27.96 7.32 -33.92
C TRP A 230 -27.45 8.74 -34.21
N ARG A 231 -27.13 9.53 -33.18
CA ARG A 231 -26.74 10.95 -33.30
C ARG A 231 -25.24 11.18 -33.16
N ARG A 232 -24.49 10.16 -32.73
CA ARG A 232 -23.05 10.23 -32.45
C ARG A 232 -22.20 9.91 -33.69
N ALA A 233 -20.96 10.38 -33.68
CA ALA A 233 -20.00 10.10 -34.74
C ALA A 233 -19.62 8.60 -34.77
N ASN A 234 -19.36 8.07 -35.97
CA ASN A 234 -18.99 6.66 -36.18
C ASN A 234 -17.88 6.19 -35.24
N ARG A 235 -16.85 7.02 -35.06
CA ARG A 235 -15.68 6.68 -34.27
C ARG A 235 -16.00 6.52 -32.78
N GLU A 236 -16.81 7.42 -32.25
CA GLU A 236 -17.27 7.38 -30.86
C GLU A 236 -18.19 6.17 -30.63
N ASN A 237 -19.10 5.91 -31.58
CA ASN A 237 -19.95 4.73 -31.52
C ASN A 237 -19.15 3.43 -31.53
N LEU A 238 -18.12 3.31 -32.37
CA LEU A 238 -17.26 2.14 -32.43
C LEU A 238 -16.42 1.96 -31.16
N GLU A 239 -15.83 3.04 -30.63
CA GLU A 239 -15.07 2.99 -29.38
C GLU A 239 -15.96 2.58 -28.21
N GLU A 240 -17.14 3.18 -28.09
CA GLU A 240 -18.12 2.81 -27.06
C GLU A 240 -18.61 1.38 -27.25
N ALA A 241 -18.96 0.96 -28.47
CA ALA A 241 -19.43 -0.40 -28.73
C ALA A 241 -18.36 -1.44 -28.33
N PHE A 242 -17.10 -1.20 -28.67
CA PHE A 242 -16.00 -2.10 -28.31
C PHE A 242 -15.66 -2.02 -26.81
N SER A 243 -15.77 -0.85 -26.19
CA SER A 243 -15.55 -0.69 -24.75
C SER A 243 -16.65 -1.36 -23.94
N VAL A 244 -17.92 -1.20 -24.32
CA VAL A 244 -19.07 -1.86 -23.70
C VAL A 244 -18.99 -3.37 -23.95
N ALA A 245 -18.65 -3.80 -25.16
CA ALA A 245 -18.47 -5.21 -25.45
C ALA A 245 -17.31 -5.83 -24.64
N GLU A 246 -16.21 -5.11 -24.41
CA GLU A 246 -15.09 -5.58 -23.59
C GLU A 246 -15.40 -5.59 -22.09
N LYS A 247 -15.91 -4.48 -21.56
CA LYS A 247 -16.16 -4.28 -20.13
C LYS A 247 -17.38 -5.06 -19.64
N GLU A 248 -18.49 -4.98 -20.38
CA GLU A 248 -19.79 -5.51 -19.96
C GLU A 248 -20.06 -6.90 -20.55
N LEU A 249 -19.55 -7.18 -21.76
CA LEU A 249 -19.79 -8.46 -22.44
C LEU A 249 -18.58 -9.40 -22.49
N GLY A 250 -17.41 -8.97 -22.02
CA GLY A 250 -16.18 -9.77 -22.03
C GLY A 250 -15.66 -10.13 -23.41
N ILE A 251 -16.04 -9.39 -24.45
CA ILE A 251 -15.61 -9.61 -25.83
C ILE A 251 -14.29 -8.84 -26.07
N PRO A 252 -13.16 -9.52 -26.27
CA PRO A 252 -11.85 -8.88 -26.39
C PRO A 252 -11.80 -7.98 -27.62
N ARG A 253 -11.19 -6.80 -27.48
CA ARG A 253 -11.07 -5.79 -28.55
C ARG A 253 -10.14 -6.23 -29.69
N LEU A 254 -10.66 -7.08 -30.57
CA LEU A 254 -9.92 -7.52 -31.76
C LEU A 254 -9.84 -6.42 -32.83
N LEU A 255 -10.75 -5.44 -32.80
CA LEU A 255 -10.84 -4.34 -33.74
C LEU A 255 -10.60 -2.99 -33.07
N ASP A 256 -9.89 -2.13 -33.77
CA ASP A 256 -9.68 -0.74 -33.38
C ASP A 256 -10.68 0.15 -34.16
N PRO A 257 -11.33 1.17 -33.55
CA PRO A 257 -12.32 2.00 -34.24
C PRO A 257 -11.82 2.69 -35.51
N GLU A 258 -10.52 2.98 -35.57
CA GLU A 258 -9.84 3.51 -36.76
C GLU A 258 -9.79 2.59 -37.96
N ASP A 259 -9.87 1.29 -37.71
CA ASP A 259 -9.78 0.26 -38.74
C ASP A 259 -11.16 -0.09 -39.32
N VAL A 260 -12.22 0.31 -38.62
CA VAL A 260 -13.62 0.10 -39.02
C VAL A 260 -14.22 1.37 -39.61
N ASP A 261 -13.88 2.55 -39.11
CA ASP A 261 -14.31 3.84 -39.68
C ASP A 261 -13.47 4.25 -40.90
N VAL A 262 -13.55 3.42 -41.95
CA VAL A 262 -12.96 3.61 -43.27
C VAL A 262 -13.99 3.28 -44.34
N ASP A 263 -13.82 3.74 -45.58
CA ASP A 263 -14.84 3.60 -46.63
C ASP A 263 -15.22 2.14 -46.95
N LYS A 264 -14.29 1.20 -46.75
CA LYS A 264 -14.48 -0.23 -46.94
C LYS A 264 -13.75 -0.99 -45.84
N PRO A 265 -14.38 -1.20 -44.67
CA PRO A 265 -13.75 -1.96 -43.60
C PRO A 265 -13.65 -3.43 -44.00
N ASP A 266 -12.65 -4.11 -43.45
CA ASP A 266 -12.34 -5.47 -43.84
C ASP A 266 -13.36 -6.46 -43.26
N GLU A 267 -14.06 -7.18 -44.16
CA GLU A 267 -15.14 -8.08 -43.75
C GLU A 267 -14.67 -9.27 -42.92
N LYS A 268 -13.43 -9.71 -43.12
CA LYS A 268 -12.87 -10.85 -42.39
C LYS A 268 -12.60 -10.47 -40.95
N SER A 269 -12.00 -9.31 -40.75
CA SER A 269 -11.78 -8.74 -39.41
C SER A 269 -13.09 -8.55 -38.63
N ILE A 270 -14.17 -8.08 -39.27
CA ILE A 270 -15.47 -7.88 -38.62
C ILE A 270 -16.14 -9.20 -38.19
N MET A 271 -16.03 -10.27 -38.99
CA MET A 271 -16.65 -11.56 -38.67
C MET A 271 -16.01 -12.30 -37.48
N THR A 272 -14.76 -12.00 -37.12
CA THR A 272 -13.98 -12.72 -36.09
C THR A 272 -14.34 -12.34 -34.63
N TYR A 273 -15.14 -11.29 -34.39
CA TYR A 273 -15.26 -10.63 -33.07
C TYR A 273 -16.22 -11.28 -32.02
N ARG A 274 -16.86 -12.46 -32.21
CA ARG A 274 -18.10 -12.82 -31.42
C ARG A 274 -18.13 -14.08 -30.50
N GLU A 275 -17.04 -14.76 -30.12
CA GLU A 275 -17.15 -16.16 -29.63
C GLU A 275 -17.07 -16.47 -28.10
N GLN A 276 -16.65 -15.60 -27.18
CA GLN A 276 -16.41 -16.05 -25.79
C GLN A 276 -17.67 -16.30 -24.89
N ARG A 277 -18.89 -16.02 -25.34
CA ARG A 277 -20.08 -15.91 -24.46
C ARG A 277 -20.94 -17.18 -24.31
N LYS A 278 -20.82 -18.18 -25.20
CA LYS A 278 -21.76 -19.33 -25.27
C LYS A 278 -21.47 -20.42 -24.22
N SER A 279 -20.21 -20.78 -24.00
CA SER A 279 -19.81 -21.85 -23.08
C SER A 279 -20.13 -21.56 -21.60
N LEU A 280 -19.98 -20.31 -21.17
CA LEU A 280 -20.27 -19.90 -19.79
C LEU A 280 -21.77 -20.03 -19.45
N ARG A 281 -22.66 -19.70 -20.39
CA ARG A 281 -24.11 -19.83 -20.14
C ARG A 281 -24.56 -21.29 -20.04
N GLU A 282 -23.97 -22.18 -20.83
CA GLU A 282 -24.24 -23.61 -20.78
C GLU A 282 -23.78 -24.22 -19.45
N LEU A 283 -22.58 -23.84 -18.97
CA LEU A 283 -22.07 -24.25 -17.65
C LEU A 283 -22.97 -23.76 -16.50
N LYS A 284 -23.43 -22.50 -16.56
CA LYS A 284 -24.36 -21.96 -15.56
C LYS A 284 -25.69 -22.74 -15.55
N ALA A 285 -26.28 -22.97 -16.72
CA ALA A 285 -27.56 -23.66 -16.83
C ALA A 285 -27.47 -25.11 -16.33
N TRP A 286 -26.35 -25.79 -16.62
CA TRP A 286 -26.07 -27.11 -16.09
C TRP A 286 -25.96 -27.10 -14.56
N ALA A 287 -25.19 -26.17 -13.98
CA ALA A 287 -25.03 -26.07 -12.53
C ALA A 287 -26.37 -25.80 -11.81
N ASP A 288 -27.16 -24.83 -12.32
CA ASP A 288 -28.48 -24.52 -11.77
C ASP A 288 -29.48 -25.70 -11.90
N GLN A 289 -29.37 -26.51 -12.96
CA GLN A 289 -30.24 -27.68 -13.15
C GLN A 289 -29.89 -28.79 -12.16
N MET A 290 -28.59 -29.08 -12.04
CA MET A 290 -28.11 -30.08 -11.09
C MET A 290 -28.43 -29.71 -9.64
N ASP A 291 -28.31 -28.43 -9.30
CA ASP A 291 -28.68 -27.88 -7.99
C ASP A 291 -30.16 -28.16 -7.62
N ARG A 292 -31.06 -27.97 -8.60
CA ARG A 292 -32.49 -28.30 -8.45
C ARG A 292 -32.73 -29.80 -8.34
N ASP A 293 -32.05 -30.59 -9.16
CA ASP A 293 -32.22 -32.05 -9.20
C ASP A 293 -31.71 -32.70 -7.89
N CYS A 294 -30.57 -32.24 -7.36
CA CYS A 294 -30.08 -32.62 -6.03
C CYS A 294 -31.11 -32.30 -4.95
N ALA A 295 -31.60 -31.05 -4.90
CA ALA A 295 -32.56 -30.62 -3.89
C ALA A 295 -33.88 -31.41 -3.95
N GLN A 296 -34.32 -31.79 -5.15
CA GLN A 296 -35.55 -32.57 -5.31
C GLN A 296 -35.34 -34.05 -4.95
N ALA A 297 -34.20 -34.64 -5.31
CA ALA A 297 -33.88 -36.03 -5.01
C ALA A 297 -33.69 -36.27 -3.50
N LEU A 298 -33.15 -35.29 -2.77
CA LEU A 298 -32.90 -35.38 -1.33
C LEU A 298 -34.16 -35.11 -0.46
N LYS A 299 -35.20 -34.47 -1.02
CA LYS A 299 -36.51 -34.32 -0.36
C LYS A 299 -37.30 -35.63 -0.24
N VAL A 300 -36.97 -36.65 -1.02
CA VAL A 300 -37.62 -37.96 -0.95
C VAL A 300 -37.05 -38.71 0.25
N ARG A 301 -37.82 -38.83 1.35
CA ARG A 301 -37.42 -39.57 2.56
C ARG A 301 -37.21 -41.05 2.23
N GLY A 302 -35.94 -41.47 2.15
CA GLY A 302 -35.50 -42.87 2.13
C GLY A 302 -34.61 -43.18 3.35
N SER A 303 -34.06 -44.39 3.41
CA SER A 303 -33.03 -44.71 4.42
C SER A 303 -31.75 -43.91 4.16
N LEU A 304 -30.95 -43.66 5.21
CA LEU A 304 -29.72 -42.87 5.15
C LEU A 304 -28.72 -43.41 4.10
N ALA A 305 -28.72 -44.74 3.88
CA ALA A 305 -27.94 -45.40 2.83
C ALA A 305 -28.43 -45.05 1.40
N VAL A 306 -29.74 -44.93 1.17
CA VAL A 306 -30.32 -44.56 -0.14
C VAL A 306 -30.08 -43.08 -0.45
N GLN A 307 -30.17 -42.23 0.58
CA GLN A 307 -29.82 -40.81 0.48
C GLN A 307 -28.33 -40.65 0.12
N TYR A 308 -27.46 -41.43 0.74
CA TYR A 308 -26.03 -41.43 0.44
C TYR A 308 -25.68 -41.95 -0.98
N GLN A 309 -26.35 -43.00 -1.47
CA GLN A 309 -26.17 -43.45 -2.86
C GLN A 309 -26.62 -42.39 -3.88
N THR A 310 -27.69 -41.66 -3.53
CA THR A 310 -28.19 -40.54 -4.33
C THR A 310 -27.17 -39.40 -4.36
N PHE A 311 -26.63 -39.02 -3.19
CA PHE A 311 -25.54 -38.06 -3.05
C PHE A 311 -24.31 -38.44 -3.87
N LYS A 312 -23.82 -39.69 -3.74
CA LYS A 312 -22.64 -40.20 -4.47
C LYS A 312 -22.79 -40.05 -6.00
N ARG A 313 -23.99 -40.30 -6.53
CA ARG A 313 -24.27 -40.14 -7.96
C ARG A 313 -24.11 -38.70 -8.42
N TYR A 314 -24.62 -37.73 -7.66
CA TYR A 314 -24.48 -36.33 -7.98
C TYR A 314 -23.05 -35.84 -7.78
N HIS A 315 -22.36 -36.28 -6.73
CA HIS A 315 -20.96 -35.93 -6.50
C HIS A 315 -20.03 -36.35 -7.66
N ILE A 316 -20.22 -37.55 -8.22
CA ILE A 316 -19.46 -38.00 -9.41
C ILE A 316 -19.70 -37.07 -10.61
N GLN A 317 -20.95 -36.63 -10.84
CA GLN A 317 -21.26 -35.70 -11.92
C GLN A 317 -20.67 -34.30 -11.70
N PHE A 318 -20.59 -33.87 -10.44
CA PHE A 318 -19.94 -32.62 -10.03
C PHE A 318 -18.45 -32.67 -10.36
N GLU A 319 -17.76 -33.74 -9.94
CA GLU A 319 -16.32 -33.93 -10.19
C GLU A 319 -15.96 -33.97 -11.68
N VAL A 320 -16.81 -34.59 -12.51
CA VAL A 320 -16.60 -34.61 -13.97
C VAL A 320 -16.57 -33.21 -14.58
N GLN A 321 -17.37 -32.28 -14.06
CA GLN A 321 -17.47 -30.90 -14.59
C GLN A 321 -16.55 -29.91 -13.87
N ARG A 322 -16.01 -30.27 -12.71
CA ARG A 322 -15.19 -29.41 -11.83
C ARG A 322 -14.06 -28.70 -12.56
N ARG A 323 -13.20 -29.45 -13.24
CA ARG A 323 -12.04 -28.89 -13.97
C ARG A 323 -12.47 -27.88 -15.06
N GLN A 324 -13.60 -28.12 -15.72
CA GLN A 324 -14.11 -27.23 -16.76
C GLN A 324 -14.71 -25.94 -16.17
N VAL A 325 -15.42 -26.04 -15.05
CA VAL A 325 -15.99 -24.88 -14.37
C VAL A 325 -14.92 -24.04 -13.70
N GLU A 326 -13.99 -24.65 -12.97
CA GLU A 326 -12.88 -23.95 -12.31
C GLU A 326 -12.07 -23.15 -13.32
N THR A 327 -11.64 -23.76 -14.42
CA THR A 327 -10.91 -23.04 -15.50
C THR A 327 -11.72 -21.91 -16.13
N SER A 328 -13.04 -22.04 -16.20
CA SER A 328 -13.94 -21.02 -16.79
C SER A 328 -14.24 -19.85 -15.85
N VAL A 329 -14.05 -20.04 -14.54
CA VAL A 329 -14.34 -19.07 -13.47
C VAL A 329 -13.12 -18.22 -13.08
N HIS A 330 -11.96 -18.42 -13.72
CA HIS A 330 -10.80 -17.53 -13.56
C HIS A 330 -10.96 -16.24 -14.37
N SER A 331 -10.50 -15.10 -13.83
CA SER A 331 -10.53 -13.82 -14.54
C SER A 331 -9.72 -13.89 -15.82
N THR A 332 -10.38 -13.65 -16.95
CA THR A 332 -9.72 -13.44 -18.25
C THR A 332 -9.39 -11.96 -18.51
N GLN A 333 -9.76 -11.07 -17.58
CA GLN A 333 -9.56 -9.63 -17.70
C GLN A 333 -8.25 -9.17 -17.05
N LYS A 334 -7.60 -8.15 -17.63
CA LYS A 334 -6.33 -7.57 -17.11
C LYS A 334 -6.44 -6.93 -15.72
N ASN A 335 -7.65 -6.54 -15.31
CA ASN A 335 -7.94 -5.93 -14.01
C ASN A 335 -8.24 -6.97 -12.91
N GLY A 336 -8.16 -8.27 -13.21
CA GLY A 336 -8.46 -9.34 -12.26
C GLY A 336 -9.96 -9.59 -12.01
N LYS A 337 -10.87 -8.85 -12.64
CA LYS A 337 -12.33 -9.00 -12.42
C LYS A 337 -12.96 -10.04 -13.33
N LEU A 338 -13.93 -10.78 -12.78
CA LEU A 338 -14.75 -11.72 -13.55
C LEU A 338 -15.73 -10.96 -14.45
N THR A 339 -15.97 -11.50 -15.64
CA THR A 339 -17.11 -11.06 -16.47
C THR A 339 -18.42 -11.42 -15.77
N ALA A 340 -19.52 -10.74 -16.11
CA ALA A 340 -20.84 -11.03 -15.53
C ALA A 340 -21.24 -12.51 -15.72
N ASP A 341 -20.99 -13.08 -16.90
CA ASP A 341 -21.29 -14.49 -17.18
C ASP A 341 -20.38 -15.44 -16.37
N GLN A 342 -19.09 -15.12 -16.15
CA GLN A 342 -18.20 -15.89 -15.27
C GLN A 342 -18.61 -15.80 -13.79
N ALA A 343 -19.00 -14.61 -13.33
CA ALA A 343 -19.50 -14.41 -11.97
C ALA A 343 -20.81 -15.20 -11.73
N LEU A 344 -21.70 -15.25 -12.72
CA LEU A 344 -22.92 -16.04 -12.65
C LEU A 344 -22.67 -17.56 -12.64
N VAL A 345 -21.69 -18.05 -13.41
CA VAL A 345 -21.24 -19.45 -13.36
C VAL A 345 -20.62 -19.75 -12.00
N LYS A 346 -19.71 -18.89 -11.52
CA LYS A 346 -19.09 -19.00 -10.19
C LYS A 346 -20.15 -19.11 -9.10
N GLN A 347 -21.14 -18.21 -9.13
CA GLN A 347 -22.22 -18.18 -8.15
C GLN A 347 -23.10 -19.43 -8.21
N ALA A 348 -23.39 -19.97 -9.41
CA ALA A 348 -24.18 -21.20 -9.55
C ALA A 348 -23.39 -22.43 -9.10
N TRP A 349 -22.09 -22.48 -9.40
CA TRP A 349 -21.17 -23.53 -8.98
C TRP A 349 -20.97 -23.56 -7.47
N GLU A 350 -20.75 -22.39 -6.85
CA GLU A 350 -20.62 -22.26 -5.39
C GLU A 350 -21.89 -22.70 -4.67
N ARG A 351 -23.08 -22.34 -5.19
CA ARG A 351 -24.37 -22.79 -4.64
C ARG A 351 -24.57 -24.31 -4.70
N LEU A 352 -24.07 -24.95 -5.77
CA LEU A 352 -24.12 -26.41 -5.92
C LEU A 352 -23.11 -27.10 -4.99
N SER A 353 -21.89 -26.56 -4.90
CA SER A 353 -20.82 -27.06 -4.02
C SER A 353 -21.24 -27.00 -2.55
N THR A 354 -21.77 -25.86 -2.08
CA THR A 354 -22.28 -25.75 -0.69
C THR A 354 -23.36 -26.77 -0.39
N ARG A 355 -24.26 -27.00 -1.35
CA ARG A 355 -25.35 -27.94 -1.16
C ARG A 355 -24.81 -29.35 -1.02
N LEU A 356 -23.93 -29.77 -1.91
CA LEU A 356 -23.31 -31.09 -1.84
C LEU A 356 -22.55 -31.28 -0.50
N ASP A 357 -21.81 -30.26 -0.07
CA ASP A 357 -21.10 -30.29 1.22
C ASP A 357 -22.08 -30.37 2.42
N SER A 358 -23.17 -29.60 2.40
CA SER A 358 -24.15 -29.52 3.50
C SER A 358 -24.99 -30.78 3.70
N GLU A 359 -25.12 -31.59 2.65
CA GLU A 359 -25.98 -32.79 2.65
C GLU A 359 -25.22 -34.04 3.13
N LEU A 360 -23.95 -33.88 3.52
CA LEU A 360 -23.18 -34.94 4.16
C LEU A 360 -23.72 -35.26 5.57
N PRO A 361 -23.54 -36.51 6.05
CA PRO A 361 -23.94 -36.88 7.41
C PRO A 361 -23.29 -35.99 8.47
N HIS A 362 -24.05 -35.59 9.48
CA HIS A 362 -23.51 -34.87 10.64
C HIS A 362 -22.46 -35.75 11.36
N PRO A 363 -21.29 -35.21 11.76
CA PRO A 363 -20.92 -33.78 11.76
C PRO A 363 -20.19 -33.28 10.50
N LEU A 364 -19.96 -34.13 9.49
CA LEU A 364 -19.19 -33.76 8.29
C LEU A 364 -19.87 -32.68 7.44
N GLY A 365 -21.21 -32.67 7.39
CA GLY A 365 -21.96 -31.62 6.68
C GLY A 365 -21.74 -30.22 7.26
N GLU A 366 -21.56 -30.11 8.59
CA GLU A 366 -21.27 -28.82 9.24
C GLU A 366 -19.86 -28.34 8.91
N VAL A 367 -18.89 -29.27 8.88
CA VAL A 367 -17.52 -28.99 8.44
C VAL A 367 -17.51 -28.52 6.97
N GLY A 368 -18.28 -29.16 6.10
CA GLY A 368 -18.40 -28.79 4.70
C GLY A 368 -18.97 -27.38 4.48
N VAL A 369 -20.04 -27.02 5.21
CA VAL A 369 -20.61 -25.67 5.18
C VAL A 369 -19.59 -24.63 5.66
N TRP A 370 -18.88 -24.93 6.75
CA TRP A 370 -17.86 -24.03 7.28
C TRP A 370 -16.67 -23.87 6.31
N LEU A 371 -16.17 -24.96 5.71
CA LEU A 371 -15.09 -24.94 4.71
C LEU A 371 -15.44 -24.00 3.57
N HIS A 372 -16.65 -24.12 3.03
CA HIS A 372 -17.09 -23.24 1.95
C HIS A 372 -17.17 -21.77 2.38
N GLN A 373 -17.67 -21.49 3.58
CA GLN A 373 -17.75 -20.13 4.11
C GLN A 373 -16.37 -19.51 4.30
N ALA A 374 -15.41 -20.27 4.86
CA ALA A 374 -14.03 -19.86 5.02
C ALA A 374 -13.33 -19.63 3.67
N GLU A 375 -13.48 -20.52 2.70
CA GLU A 375 -12.93 -20.35 1.35
C GLU A 375 -13.46 -19.09 0.66
N LYS A 376 -14.76 -18.82 0.80
CA LYS A 376 -15.38 -17.64 0.24
C LYS A 376 -14.76 -16.36 0.81
N ILE A 377 -14.56 -16.31 2.12
CA ILE A 377 -13.91 -15.19 2.82
C ILE A 377 -12.51 -14.94 2.25
N LEU A 378 -11.70 -16.00 2.11
CA LEU A 378 -10.31 -15.91 1.68
C LEU A 378 -10.16 -15.56 0.19
N ARG A 379 -11.19 -15.82 -0.62
CA ARG A 379 -11.21 -15.53 -2.07
C ARG A 379 -11.92 -14.22 -2.43
N GLU A 380 -12.46 -13.51 -1.45
CA GLU A 380 -13.19 -12.25 -1.66
C GLU A 380 -12.23 -11.06 -1.59
N ASP A 381 -12.13 -10.30 -2.69
CA ASP A 381 -11.37 -9.05 -2.69
C ASP A 381 -12.18 -7.90 -2.06
N PHE A 382 -11.57 -7.18 -1.11
CA PHE A 382 -12.17 -5.98 -0.54
C PHE A 382 -12.06 -4.79 -1.50
N VAL A 383 -13.18 -4.09 -1.71
CA VAL A 383 -13.24 -2.86 -2.51
C VAL A 383 -13.36 -1.65 -1.56
N PRO A 384 -12.38 -0.72 -1.55
CA PRO A 384 -12.45 0.49 -0.75
C PRO A 384 -13.68 1.35 -1.07
N LEU A 385 -14.27 1.98 -0.04
CA LEU A 385 -15.41 2.90 -0.16
C LEU A 385 -14.95 4.32 -0.54
N GLN A 386 -15.90 5.23 -0.75
CA GLN A 386 -15.60 6.58 -1.26
C GLN A 386 -14.75 7.41 -0.29
N THR A 387 -14.89 7.24 1.02
CA THR A 387 -14.06 7.91 2.02
C THR A 387 -13.16 6.94 2.78
N HIS A 388 -12.02 7.46 3.28
CA HIS A 388 -11.10 6.67 4.10
C HIS A 388 -11.74 6.23 5.41
N GLU A 389 -12.55 7.08 6.05
CA GLU A 389 -13.22 6.74 7.32
C GLU A 389 -14.28 5.65 7.16
N GLU A 390 -15.10 5.71 6.10
CA GLU A 390 -16.04 4.63 5.77
C GLU A 390 -15.31 3.34 5.43
N SER A 391 -14.19 3.44 4.71
CA SER A 391 -13.35 2.28 4.38
C SER A 391 -12.80 1.63 5.66
N THR A 392 -12.28 2.40 6.61
CA THR A 392 -11.78 1.87 7.89
C THR A 392 -12.88 1.13 8.66
N LYS A 393 -14.07 1.73 8.80
CA LYS A 393 -15.21 1.10 9.51
C LYS A 393 -15.68 -0.18 8.80
N ALA A 394 -15.75 -0.16 7.47
CA ALA A 394 -16.13 -1.33 6.68
C ALA A 394 -15.11 -2.48 6.80
N ILE A 395 -13.81 -2.16 6.76
CA ILE A 395 -12.73 -3.15 6.93
C ILE A 395 -12.75 -3.72 8.34
N HIS A 396 -12.87 -2.88 9.36
CA HIS A 396 -12.96 -3.31 10.76
C HIS A 396 -14.10 -4.32 10.97
N ASN A 397 -15.30 -3.97 10.50
CA ASN A 397 -16.47 -4.84 10.60
C ASN A 397 -16.26 -6.15 9.84
N LYS A 398 -15.67 -6.09 8.64
CA LYS A 398 -15.34 -7.30 7.86
C LYS A 398 -14.30 -8.17 8.57
N ARG A 399 -13.25 -7.58 9.15
CA ARG A 399 -12.22 -8.31 9.90
C ARG A 399 -12.81 -9.06 11.08
N LEU A 400 -13.66 -8.40 11.88
CA LEU A 400 -14.33 -9.04 13.02
C LEU A 400 -15.21 -10.22 12.58
N GLN A 401 -16.01 -10.03 11.52
CA GLN A 401 -16.87 -11.08 10.97
C GLN A 401 -16.05 -12.26 10.43
N ASP A 402 -15.01 -11.97 9.65
CA ASP A 402 -14.14 -12.99 9.06
C ASP A 402 -13.37 -13.75 10.16
N GLN A 403 -12.91 -13.05 11.21
CA GLN A 403 -12.22 -13.63 12.36
C GLN A 403 -13.11 -14.60 13.14
N GLU A 404 -14.38 -14.25 13.40
CA GLU A 404 -15.34 -15.12 14.10
C GLU A 404 -15.47 -16.50 13.42
N ILE A 405 -15.53 -16.51 12.09
CA ILE A 405 -15.68 -17.74 11.30
C ILE A 405 -14.36 -18.52 11.25
N LEU A 406 -13.23 -17.82 11.09
CA LEU A 406 -11.91 -18.46 10.97
C LEU A 406 -11.39 -19.01 12.31
N MET A 407 -11.85 -18.51 13.46
CA MET A 407 -11.51 -19.08 14.78
C MET A 407 -12.03 -20.52 14.96
N LEU A 408 -13.00 -20.96 14.16
CA LEU A 408 -13.49 -22.35 14.18
C LEU A 408 -12.58 -23.34 13.44
N LEU A 409 -11.44 -22.89 12.88
CA LEU A 409 -10.50 -23.71 12.11
C LEU A 409 -10.05 -24.96 12.87
N GLU A 410 -9.57 -24.81 14.11
CA GLU A 410 -8.96 -25.92 14.83
C GLU A 410 -10.01 -26.97 15.24
N ARG A 411 -11.20 -26.52 15.65
CA ARG A 411 -12.35 -27.39 15.92
C ARG A 411 -12.73 -28.23 14.69
N ASN A 412 -12.89 -27.58 13.53
CA ASN A 412 -13.28 -28.28 12.31
C ASN A 412 -12.18 -29.20 11.77
N LYS A 413 -10.90 -28.82 11.95
CA LYS A 413 -9.74 -29.65 11.63
C LYS A 413 -9.72 -30.93 12.45
N GLN A 414 -9.95 -30.86 13.75
CA GLN A 414 -10.03 -32.04 14.62
C GLN A 414 -11.16 -32.98 14.20
N ILE A 415 -12.36 -32.43 13.93
CA ILE A 415 -13.52 -33.22 13.48
C ILE A 415 -13.19 -33.95 12.15
N LEU A 416 -12.63 -33.24 11.18
CA LEU A 416 -12.29 -33.84 9.88
C LEU A 416 -11.19 -34.90 10.02
N GLN A 417 -10.15 -34.67 10.83
CA GLN A 417 -9.06 -35.64 11.06
C GLN A 417 -9.55 -36.92 11.73
N GLN A 418 -10.51 -36.83 12.66
CA GLN A 418 -11.12 -37.99 13.30
C GLN A 418 -11.91 -38.82 12.28
N ILE A 419 -12.78 -38.17 11.50
CA ILE A 419 -13.58 -38.84 10.45
C ILE A 419 -12.69 -39.45 9.36
N HIS A 420 -11.60 -38.77 9.02
CA HIS A 420 -10.62 -39.25 8.04
C HIS A 420 -9.90 -40.52 8.51
N ARG A 421 -9.69 -40.68 9.82
CA ARG A 421 -9.17 -41.92 10.42
C ARG A 421 -10.23 -43.03 10.44
N ASP A 422 -11.46 -42.67 10.79
CA ASP A 422 -12.57 -43.64 10.95
C ASP A 422 -13.15 -44.11 9.61
N GLY A 423 -12.95 -43.37 8.51
CA GLY A 423 -13.41 -43.68 7.15
C GLY A 423 -14.94 -43.73 7.00
N CYS A 424 -15.68 -43.39 8.06
CA CYS A 424 -17.13 -43.44 8.11
C CYS A 424 -17.69 -42.42 9.11
N VAL A 425 -18.97 -42.07 8.95
CA VAL A 425 -19.73 -41.27 9.91
C VAL A 425 -21.03 -42.02 10.21
N ASN A 426 -21.31 -42.29 11.48
CA ASN A 426 -22.48 -43.07 11.92
C ASN A 426 -22.63 -44.41 11.16
N ASN A 427 -21.52 -45.13 10.98
CA ASN A 427 -21.42 -46.40 10.22
C ASN A 427 -21.71 -46.27 8.71
N ILE A 428 -21.73 -45.06 8.15
CA ILE A 428 -21.83 -44.84 6.71
C ILE A 428 -20.42 -44.58 6.16
N PRO A 429 -19.90 -45.47 5.29
CA PRO A 429 -18.57 -45.30 4.71
C PRO A 429 -18.56 -44.11 3.76
N ILE A 430 -17.59 -43.21 3.93
CA ILE A 430 -17.41 -42.01 3.11
C ILE A 430 -16.25 -42.26 2.13
N PRO A 431 -16.32 -41.83 0.86
CA PRO A 431 -15.28 -42.14 -0.11
C PRO A 431 -14.02 -41.37 0.26
N MET A 432 -12.88 -42.06 0.28
CA MET A 432 -11.60 -41.47 0.67
C MET A 432 -11.23 -40.26 -0.19
N GLU A 433 -11.55 -40.30 -1.49
CA GLU A 433 -11.32 -39.19 -2.43
C GLU A 433 -12.02 -37.89 -2.00
N HIS A 434 -13.20 -37.98 -1.37
CA HIS A 434 -13.95 -36.81 -0.92
C HIS A 434 -13.39 -36.26 0.40
N LEU A 435 -12.99 -37.14 1.33
CA LEU A 435 -12.31 -36.72 2.56
C LEU A 435 -10.96 -36.06 2.26
N GLN A 436 -10.25 -36.55 1.23
CA GLN A 436 -9.01 -35.96 0.73
C GLN A 436 -9.25 -34.56 0.15
N ASP A 437 -10.31 -34.36 -0.65
CA ASP A 437 -10.68 -33.03 -1.17
C ASP A 437 -10.95 -32.03 -0.02
N MET A 438 -11.77 -32.42 0.96
CA MET A 438 -12.05 -31.57 2.13
C MET A 438 -10.77 -31.26 2.92
N ALA A 439 -9.83 -32.22 3.02
CA ALA A 439 -8.54 -32.00 3.68
C ALA A 439 -7.63 -31.03 2.91
N GLU A 440 -7.62 -31.08 1.57
CA GLU A 440 -6.88 -30.12 0.73
C GLU A 440 -7.44 -28.69 0.87
N ARG A 441 -8.76 -28.56 0.89
CA ARG A 441 -9.46 -27.29 1.13
C ARG A 441 -9.17 -26.74 2.53
N LEU A 442 -9.19 -27.59 3.55
CA LEU A 442 -8.80 -27.25 4.92
C LEU A 442 -7.34 -26.77 4.98
N ASN A 443 -6.42 -27.43 4.28
CA ASN A 443 -5.02 -27.03 4.23
C ASN A 443 -4.83 -25.65 3.58
N TYR A 444 -5.58 -25.37 2.51
CA TYR A 444 -5.61 -24.03 1.89
C TYR A 444 -6.09 -22.96 2.88
N ILE A 445 -7.18 -23.22 3.62
CA ILE A 445 -7.67 -22.30 4.65
C ILE A 445 -6.63 -22.11 5.75
N SER A 446 -6.02 -23.21 6.24
CA SER A 446 -5.01 -23.17 7.30
C SER A 446 -3.79 -22.34 6.93
N THR A 447 -3.38 -22.38 5.66
CA THR A 447 -2.22 -21.63 5.16
C THR A 447 -2.57 -20.19 4.77
N SER A 448 -3.82 -19.90 4.42
CA SER A 448 -4.22 -18.58 3.91
C SER A 448 -4.94 -17.70 4.94
N SER A 449 -5.47 -18.27 6.03
CA SER A 449 -6.25 -17.56 7.05
C SER A 449 -5.47 -16.43 7.73
N HIS A 450 -4.27 -16.73 8.20
CA HIS A 450 -3.41 -15.75 8.86
C HIS A 450 -2.98 -14.64 7.90
N ILE A 451 -2.71 -14.96 6.63
CA ILE A 451 -2.38 -13.98 5.58
C ILE A 451 -3.54 -13.00 5.37
N HIS A 452 -4.77 -13.52 5.26
CA HIS A 452 -5.98 -12.71 5.08
C HIS A 452 -6.23 -11.77 6.26
N LEU A 453 -6.15 -12.28 7.49
CA LEU A 453 -6.39 -11.46 8.68
C LEU A 453 -5.32 -10.38 8.84
N SER A 454 -4.03 -10.71 8.66
CA SER A 454 -2.94 -9.73 8.68
C SER A 454 -3.11 -8.66 7.60
N LYS A 455 -3.56 -9.05 6.40
CA LYS A 455 -3.86 -8.10 5.31
C LYS A 455 -4.99 -7.14 5.69
N LEU A 456 -6.08 -7.63 6.26
CA LEU A 456 -7.22 -6.80 6.68
C LEU A 456 -6.82 -5.84 7.81
N GLU A 457 -6.06 -6.30 8.79
CA GLU A 457 -5.55 -5.46 9.88
C GLU A 457 -4.62 -4.35 9.36
N PHE A 458 -3.72 -4.68 8.42
CA PHE A 458 -2.92 -3.66 7.72
C PHE A 458 -3.80 -2.66 6.96
N TRP A 459 -4.84 -3.12 6.25
CA TRP A 459 -5.74 -2.24 5.50
C TRP A 459 -6.53 -1.32 6.42
N GLU A 460 -7.02 -1.83 7.55
CA GLU A 460 -7.70 -1.06 8.59
C GLU A 460 -6.80 0.09 9.08
N SER A 461 -5.58 -0.25 9.51
CA SER A 461 -4.58 0.73 9.97
C SER A 461 -4.18 1.72 8.88
N LYS A 462 -4.03 1.25 7.64
CA LYS A 462 -3.72 2.10 6.47
C LYS A 462 -4.78 3.16 6.23
N TYR A 463 -6.06 2.77 6.15
CA TYR A 463 -7.13 3.74 5.90
C TYR A 463 -7.41 4.62 7.12
N SER A 464 -7.21 4.12 8.34
CA SER A 464 -7.23 4.92 9.56
C SER A 464 -6.20 6.06 9.49
N MET A 465 -4.96 5.77 9.10
CA MET A 465 -3.91 6.77 8.97
C MET A 465 -4.20 7.80 7.87
N LEU A 466 -4.73 7.36 6.72
CA LEU A 466 -5.14 8.27 5.65
C LEU A 466 -6.31 9.19 6.06
N ALA A 467 -7.27 8.66 6.84
CA ALA A 467 -8.36 9.46 7.39
C ALA A 467 -7.84 10.51 8.39
N PHE A 468 -6.88 10.12 9.25
CA PHE A 468 -6.21 11.02 10.18
C PHE A 468 -5.52 12.18 9.46
N PHE A 469 -4.70 11.90 8.43
CA PHE A 469 -4.04 12.95 7.64
C PHE A 469 -5.05 13.87 6.95
N LYS A 470 -6.11 13.32 6.35
CA LYS A 470 -7.14 14.14 5.69
C LYS A 470 -7.84 15.09 6.67
N LEU A 471 -8.12 14.63 7.89
CA LEU A 471 -8.68 15.47 8.95
C LEU A 471 -7.72 16.58 9.37
N ALA A 472 -6.45 16.24 9.56
CA ALA A 472 -5.42 17.17 9.96
C ALA A 472 -5.16 18.25 8.90
N GLU A 473 -5.04 17.87 7.63
CA GLU A 473 -4.92 18.81 6.51
C GLU A 473 -6.13 19.74 6.39
N ALA A 474 -7.35 19.22 6.61
CA ALA A 474 -8.55 20.03 6.61
C ALA A 474 -8.53 21.07 7.73
N LYS A 475 -8.08 20.69 8.94
CA LYS A 475 -7.91 21.62 10.07
C LYS A 475 -6.81 22.65 9.82
N LEU A 476 -5.67 22.22 9.30
CA LEU A 476 -4.56 23.10 8.98
C LEU A 476 -4.97 24.21 8.01
N LYS A 477 -5.74 23.87 6.96
CA LYS A 477 -6.31 24.85 6.01
C LYS A 477 -7.19 25.90 6.68
N THR A 478 -7.83 25.59 7.81
CA THR A 478 -8.64 26.58 8.56
C THR A 478 -7.80 27.55 9.39
N TRP A 479 -6.53 27.23 9.67
CA TRP A 479 -5.64 28.07 10.48
C TRP A 479 -4.65 28.90 9.66
N ILE A 480 -4.30 28.46 8.43
CA ILE A 480 -3.42 29.19 7.51
C ILE A 480 -4.25 30.13 6.60
N ILE A 481 -5.21 30.85 7.18
CA ILE A 481 -5.98 31.90 6.49
C ILE A 481 -5.40 33.28 6.80
N LYS A 482 -5.79 34.31 6.05
CA LYS A 482 -5.54 35.70 6.44
C LYS A 482 -6.26 36.00 7.75
N TYR A 483 -5.56 36.67 8.67
CA TYR A 483 -6.05 36.82 10.04
C TYR A 483 -7.03 38.00 10.21
N GLY A 484 -7.99 37.84 11.11
CA GLY A 484 -8.97 38.88 11.45
C GLY A 484 -8.52 39.78 12.60
N ARG A 485 -9.51 40.31 13.33
CA ARG A 485 -9.32 41.07 14.58
C ARG A 485 -8.87 40.15 15.72
N LEU A 486 -8.44 40.76 16.84
CA LEU A 486 -7.92 40.06 18.01
C LEU A 486 -8.87 38.95 18.50
N GLU A 487 -10.19 39.21 18.56
CA GLU A 487 -11.19 38.25 19.02
C GLU A 487 -11.27 37.02 18.11
N SER A 488 -11.08 37.21 16.79
CA SER A 488 -11.05 36.11 15.82
C SER A 488 -9.79 35.26 15.95
N ILE A 489 -8.66 35.88 16.27
CA ILE A 489 -7.38 35.19 16.48
C ILE A 489 -7.43 34.36 17.77
N GLU A 490 -8.04 34.88 18.83
CA GLU A 490 -8.23 34.15 20.08
C GLU A 490 -9.06 32.88 19.87
N LEU A 491 -10.11 32.94 19.04
CA LEU A 491 -10.88 31.76 18.64
C LEU A 491 -10.04 30.74 17.84
N LEU A 492 -9.14 31.21 16.96
CA LEU A 492 -8.23 30.34 16.22
C LEU A 492 -7.21 29.66 17.14
N ILE A 493 -6.63 30.40 18.11
CA ILE A 493 -5.72 29.85 19.12
C ILE A 493 -6.44 28.81 19.97
N GLN A 494 -7.67 29.08 20.40
CA GLN A 494 -8.48 28.12 21.14
C GLN A 494 -8.82 26.88 20.31
N SER A 495 -9.17 27.06 19.02
CA SER A 495 -9.39 25.95 18.10
C SER A 495 -8.13 25.13 17.89
N TYR A 496 -6.95 25.75 17.81
CA TYR A 496 -5.67 25.07 17.71
C TYR A 496 -5.37 24.28 18.99
N GLY A 497 -5.45 24.92 20.16
CA GLY A 497 -5.17 24.28 21.46
C GLY A 497 -6.12 23.11 21.74
N SER A 498 -7.42 23.26 21.48
CA SER A 498 -8.39 22.19 21.66
C SER A 498 -8.13 20.97 20.76
N PHE A 499 -7.66 21.17 19.53
CA PHE A 499 -7.37 20.08 18.60
C PHE A 499 -5.99 19.45 18.83
N VAL A 500 -4.95 20.25 19.00
CA VAL A 500 -3.58 19.74 19.12
C VAL A 500 -3.29 19.23 20.52
N GLU A 501 -3.58 20.03 21.55
CA GLU A 501 -3.32 19.68 22.95
C GLU A 501 -4.50 18.89 23.55
N GLY A 502 -5.72 19.38 23.35
CA GLY A 502 -6.92 18.78 23.94
C GLY A 502 -7.28 17.40 23.38
N GLN A 503 -7.04 17.16 22.09
CA GLN A 503 -7.28 15.85 21.47
C GLN A 503 -6.03 14.98 21.37
N GLN A 504 -4.90 15.39 21.96
CA GLN A 504 -3.63 14.64 21.94
C GLN A 504 -3.23 14.25 20.51
N PHE A 505 -3.10 15.24 19.63
CA PHE A 505 -2.93 15.03 18.19
C PHE A 505 -1.67 14.23 17.85
N CYS A 506 -0.55 14.53 18.51
CA CYS A 506 0.72 13.84 18.29
C CYS A 506 0.68 12.41 18.83
N GLU A 507 0.12 12.21 20.01
CA GLU A 507 0.01 10.90 20.66
C GLU A 507 -0.93 9.96 19.87
N LYS A 508 -2.01 10.52 19.28
CA LYS A 508 -2.89 9.77 18.37
C LYS A 508 -2.18 9.34 17.09
N TYR A 509 -1.32 10.19 16.53
CA TYR A 509 -0.48 9.79 15.41
C TYR A 509 0.48 8.67 15.81
N GLU A 510 1.21 8.82 16.92
CA GLU A 510 2.21 7.85 17.38
C GLU A 510 1.59 6.47 17.62
N SER A 511 0.48 6.42 18.36
CA SER A 511 -0.27 5.17 18.61
C SER A 511 -0.78 4.53 17.32
N SER A 512 -1.38 5.32 16.41
CA SER A 512 -1.92 4.81 15.15
C SER A 512 -0.81 4.40 14.17
N HIS A 513 0.34 5.07 14.19
CA HIS A 513 1.52 4.72 13.40
C HIS A 513 2.16 3.44 13.91
N GLN A 514 2.29 3.28 15.22
CA GLN A 514 2.78 2.04 15.82
C GLN A 514 1.89 0.84 15.47
N ALA A 515 0.56 1.01 15.57
CA ALA A 515 -0.40 -0.01 15.13
C ALA A 515 -0.24 -0.35 13.64
N LEU A 516 -0.03 0.66 12.78
CA LEU A 516 0.24 0.47 11.36
C LEU A 516 1.54 -0.31 11.11
N VAL A 517 2.62 -0.01 11.83
CA VAL A 517 3.91 -0.71 11.69
C VAL A 517 3.78 -2.16 12.10
N ILE A 518 3.16 -2.44 13.25
CA ILE A 518 2.92 -3.82 13.72
C ILE A 518 2.09 -4.60 12.69
N ALA A 519 0.97 -4.03 12.23
CA ALA A 519 0.12 -4.67 11.23
C ALA A 519 0.83 -4.89 9.89
N ALA A 520 1.67 -3.94 9.47
CA ALA A 520 2.49 -4.06 8.27
C ALA A 520 3.53 -5.19 8.40
N GLU A 521 4.23 -5.28 9.53
CA GLU A 521 5.21 -6.34 9.78
C GLU A 521 4.57 -7.73 9.78
N LEU A 522 3.42 -7.88 10.43
CA LEU A 522 2.65 -9.12 10.43
C LEU A 522 2.22 -9.51 9.01
N TYR A 523 1.76 -8.53 8.22
CA TYR A 523 1.37 -8.79 6.84
C TYR A 523 2.57 -9.15 5.94
N MET A 524 3.70 -8.46 6.06
CA MET A 524 4.91 -8.76 5.27
C MET A 524 5.55 -10.11 5.65
N LYS A 525 5.45 -10.51 6.93
CA LYS A 525 5.86 -11.85 7.40
C LYS A 525 4.96 -12.93 6.82
N ALA A 526 3.66 -12.67 6.71
CA ALA A 526 2.68 -13.61 6.17
C ALA A 526 2.71 -13.70 4.62
N ASP A 527 2.99 -12.59 3.93
CA ASP A 527 3.04 -12.51 2.46
C ASP A 527 4.23 -11.66 1.99
N HIS A 528 5.31 -12.33 1.62
CA HIS A 528 6.53 -11.69 1.12
C HIS A 528 6.34 -10.93 -0.20
N SER A 529 5.28 -11.22 -0.98
CA SER A 529 5.02 -10.51 -2.22
C SER A 529 4.56 -9.05 -2.00
N ALA A 530 4.00 -8.77 -0.82
CA ALA A 530 3.51 -7.45 -0.45
C ALA A 530 4.60 -6.48 0.07
N ASP A 531 5.79 -7.00 0.40
CA ASP A 531 6.88 -6.28 1.10
C ASP A 531 7.23 -4.94 0.44
N GLY A 532 7.42 -4.92 -0.88
CA GLY A 532 7.78 -3.70 -1.60
C GLY A 532 6.71 -2.61 -1.53
N GLY A 533 5.43 -2.98 -1.69
CA GLY A 533 4.31 -2.03 -1.64
C GLY A 533 4.06 -1.48 -0.24
N VAL A 534 4.15 -2.34 0.77
CA VAL A 534 3.93 -1.98 2.18
C VAL A 534 5.04 -1.04 2.68
N LYS A 535 6.31 -1.35 2.42
CA LYS A 535 7.44 -0.48 2.81
C LYS A 535 7.39 0.90 2.16
N LEU A 536 6.99 0.97 0.89
CA LEU A 536 6.80 2.25 0.20
C LEU A 536 5.72 3.10 0.88
N PHE A 537 4.60 2.48 1.27
CA PHE A 537 3.52 3.16 1.97
C PHE A 537 3.95 3.66 3.36
N LEU A 538 4.67 2.86 4.15
CA LEU A 538 5.19 3.28 5.47
C LEU A 538 6.11 4.50 5.36
N ARG A 539 6.96 4.55 4.32
CA ARG A 539 7.80 5.71 4.04
C ARG A 539 6.98 6.93 3.69
N GLU A 540 5.95 6.78 2.85
CA GLU A 540 5.06 7.87 2.46
C GLU A 540 4.30 8.46 3.66
N VAL A 541 3.81 7.61 4.58
CA VAL A 541 3.19 8.05 5.85
C VAL A 541 4.19 8.85 6.70
N SER A 542 5.42 8.36 6.84
CA SER A 542 6.48 9.05 7.60
C SER A 542 6.84 10.42 7.01
N ASP A 543 6.95 10.49 5.68
CA ASP A 543 7.24 11.74 4.96
C ASP A 543 6.08 12.74 5.07
N GLN A 544 4.83 12.28 4.94
CA GLN A 544 3.64 13.12 5.12
C GLN A 544 3.54 13.68 6.54
N TRP A 545 3.77 12.86 7.56
CA TRP A 545 3.78 13.32 8.95
C TRP A 545 4.88 14.34 9.24
N ARG A 546 6.09 14.14 8.72
CA ARG A 546 7.19 15.10 8.88
C ARG A 546 6.78 16.48 8.38
N ASN A 547 6.17 16.56 7.19
CA ASN A 547 5.75 17.82 6.61
C ASN A 547 4.58 18.43 7.40
N LEU A 548 3.53 17.65 7.63
CA LEU A 548 2.32 18.10 8.31
C LEU A 548 2.61 18.57 9.75
N SER A 549 3.44 17.86 10.49
CA SER A 549 3.77 18.20 11.88
C SER A 549 4.59 19.49 12.00
N VAL A 550 5.38 19.84 10.98
CA VAL A 550 6.08 21.14 10.92
C VAL A 550 5.09 22.26 10.64
N GLU A 551 4.18 22.08 9.69
CA GLU A 551 3.17 23.08 9.35
C GLU A 551 2.19 23.32 10.52
N VAL A 552 1.76 22.27 11.21
CA VAL A 552 0.90 22.40 12.40
C VAL A 552 1.63 23.17 13.50
N ARG A 553 2.92 22.86 13.78
CA ARG A 553 3.69 23.58 14.81
C ARG A 553 3.93 25.05 14.45
N SER A 554 4.14 25.37 13.17
CA SER A 554 4.39 26.75 12.74
C SER A 554 3.16 27.65 12.87
N VAL A 555 1.96 27.10 12.73
CA VAL A 555 0.69 27.81 12.95
C VAL A 555 0.60 28.42 14.34
N ARG A 556 0.98 27.69 15.39
CA ARG A 556 0.95 28.21 16.77
C ARG A 556 1.80 29.46 16.91
N SER A 557 3.05 29.38 16.44
CA SER A 557 4.00 30.49 16.51
C SER A 557 3.46 31.72 15.77
N MET A 558 2.88 31.52 14.59
CA MET A 558 2.30 32.61 13.81
C MET A 558 1.08 33.22 14.52
N LEU A 559 0.16 32.41 15.05
CA LEU A 559 -1.01 32.90 15.78
C LEU A 559 -0.63 33.70 17.03
N GLU A 560 0.33 33.21 17.82
CA GLU A 560 0.87 33.89 19.00
C GLU A 560 1.58 35.21 18.62
N GLU A 561 2.30 35.23 17.48
CA GLU A 561 2.95 36.43 16.96
C GLU A 561 1.94 37.48 16.50
N VAL A 562 0.87 37.09 15.80
CA VAL A 562 -0.19 38.02 15.39
C VAL A 562 -0.93 38.57 16.61
N GLN A 563 -1.24 37.71 17.60
CA GLN A 563 -1.85 38.14 18.85
C GLN A 563 -0.95 39.13 19.61
N GLY A 564 0.34 38.84 19.73
CA GLY A 564 1.32 39.72 20.37
C GLY A 564 1.42 41.09 19.68
N ASN A 565 1.41 41.13 18.35
CA ASN A 565 1.41 42.37 17.59
C ASN A 565 0.11 43.17 17.77
N TRP A 566 -1.05 42.51 17.84
CA TRP A 566 -2.31 43.20 18.17
C TRP A 566 -2.31 43.82 19.56
N LEU A 567 -1.85 43.08 20.58
CA LEU A 567 -1.77 43.59 21.96
C LEU A 567 -0.82 44.79 22.06
N ARG A 568 0.35 44.71 21.41
CA ARG A 568 1.31 45.82 21.33
C ARG A 568 0.72 47.02 20.59
N TYR A 569 0.12 46.80 19.42
CA TYR A 569 -0.51 47.85 18.62
C TYR A 569 -1.60 48.58 19.42
N ASN A 570 -2.55 47.84 19.99
CA ASN A 570 -3.67 48.40 20.75
C ASN A 570 -3.18 49.19 21.99
N SER A 571 -2.22 48.63 22.74
CA SER A 571 -1.63 49.29 23.92
C SER A 571 -0.90 50.59 23.55
N CYS A 572 -0.05 50.56 22.52
CA CYS A 572 0.68 51.73 22.05
C CYS A 572 -0.27 52.80 21.50
N VAL A 573 -1.28 52.41 20.71
CA VAL A 573 -2.31 53.32 20.19
C VAL A 573 -3.04 54.03 21.32
N ALA A 574 -3.58 53.28 22.29
CA ALA A 574 -4.32 53.84 23.41
C ALA A 574 -3.44 54.81 24.22
N SER A 575 -2.19 54.42 24.50
CA SER A 575 -1.26 55.27 25.21
C SER A 575 -0.86 56.53 24.44
N LEU A 576 -0.60 56.42 23.13
CA LEU A 576 -0.19 57.55 22.29
C LEU A 576 -1.34 58.52 22.09
N GLN A 577 -2.58 58.04 21.94
CA GLN A 577 -3.76 58.90 21.82
C GLN A 577 -3.92 59.79 23.06
N THR A 578 -3.93 59.19 24.25
CA THR A 578 -4.04 59.92 25.51
C THR A 578 -2.91 60.94 25.66
N TRP A 579 -1.67 60.51 25.40
CA TRP A 579 -0.53 61.41 25.50
C TRP A 579 -0.55 62.55 24.47
N LEU A 580 -0.97 62.30 23.23
CA LEU A 580 -1.08 63.32 22.19
C LEU A 580 -2.10 64.41 22.57
N GLU A 581 -3.20 64.03 23.21
CA GLU A 581 -4.21 64.97 23.71
C GLU A 581 -3.67 65.81 24.88
N ASP A 582 -2.98 65.16 25.83
CA ASP A 582 -2.34 65.83 26.96
C ASP A 582 -1.22 66.77 26.50
N ALA A 583 -0.42 66.34 25.53
CA ALA A 583 0.65 67.11 24.93
C ALA A 583 0.14 68.37 24.21
N GLN A 584 -0.98 68.26 23.47
CA GLN A 584 -1.64 69.41 22.85
C GLN A 584 -2.14 70.41 23.90
N ARG A 585 -2.63 69.94 25.05
CA ARG A 585 -3.02 70.80 26.17
C ARG A 585 -1.80 71.44 26.86
N ALA A 586 -0.72 70.68 27.06
CA ALA A 586 0.53 71.17 27.65
C ALA A 586 1.23 72.24 26.80
N LEU A 587 1.12 72.17 25.47
CA LEU A 587 1.65 73.17 24.53
C LEU A 587 1.09 74.59 24.75
N LYS A 588 -0.08 74.73 25.39
CA LYS A 588 -0.70 76.02 25.71
C LYS A 588 -0.27 76.60 27.07
N LYS A 589 0.55 75.86 27.84
CA LYS A 589 1.00 76.24 29.19
C LYS A 589 2.36 76.97 29.19
N PRO A 590 2.79 77.58 30.32
CA PRO A 590 4.08 78.24 30.44
C PRO A 590 5.28 77.29 30.23
N GLU A 591 6.44 77.85 29.90
CA GLU A 591 7.64 77.13 29.46
C GLU A 591 8.16 76.08 30.47
N ASN A 592 8.05 76.37 31.77
CA ASN A 592 8.47 75.44 32.82
C ASN A 592 7.61 74.16 32.82
N THR A 593 6.29 74.30 32.66
CA THR A 593 5.36 73.17 32.59
C THR A 593 5.55 72.35 31.30
N LYS A 594 5.95 73.00 30.20
CA LYS A 594 6.30 72.30 28.95
C LYS A 594 7.53 71.42 29.13
N ARG A 595 8.61 71.94 29.72
CA ARG A 595 9.85 71.17 29.96
C ARG A 595 9.61 69.94 30.83
N GLU A 596 8.80 70.10 31.87
CA GLU A 596 8.49 69.02 32.81
C GLU A 596 7.63 67.93 32.16
N PHE A 597 6.58 68.29 31.41
CA PHE A 597 5.74 67.34 30.69
C PHE A 597 6.51 66.59 29.58
N PHE A 598 7.27 67.32 28.74
CA PHE A 598 8.01 66.75 27.62
C PHE A 598 9.31 66.04 28.03
N HIS A 599 9.62 65.95 29.33
CA HIS A 599 10.70 65.09 29.81
C HIS A 599 10.47 63.60 29.46
N SER A 600 9.20 63.19 29.35
CA SER A 600 8.79 61.84 28.94
C SER A 600 8.84 61.60 27.42
N LEU A 601 9.14 62.62 26.60
CA LEU A 601 9.08 62.56 25.13
C LEU A 601 9.88 61.39 24.52
N PRO A 602 11.10 61.04 24.97
CA PRO A 602 11.84 59.91 24.41
C PRO A 602 11.10 58.57 24.53
N GLN A 603 10.42 58.34 25.65
CA GLN A 603 9.65 57.11 25.87
C GLN A 603 8.48 56.98 24.90
N PHE A 604 7.87 58.11 24.52
CA PHE A 604 6.79 58.15 23.54
C PHE A 604 7.28 58.07 22.09
N MET A 605 8.54 58.46 21.81
CA MET A 605 9.17 58.19 20.52
C MET A 605 9.32 56.68 20.28
N ASP A 606 9.79 55.94 21.29
CA ASP A 606 9.90 54.48 21.22
C ASP A 606 8.52 53.82 21.05
N ARG A 607 7.51 54.26 21.82
CA ARG A 607 6.12 53.76 21.66
C ARG A 607 5.55 54.02 20.27
N HIS A 608 5.85 55.17 19.67
CA HIS A 608 5.43 55.49 18.30
C HIS A 608 6.12 54.58 17.27
N ALA A 609 7.41 54.27 17.45
CA ALA A 609 8.11 53.31 16.59
C ALA A 609 7.48 51.91 16.71
N THR A 610 7.30 51.40 17.93
CA THR A 610 6.68 50.09 18.19
C THR A 610 5.26 49.98 17.61
N MET A 611 4.45 51.05 17.71
CA MET A 611 3.11 51.09 17.11
C MET A 611 3.17 50.89 15.59
N ASN A 612 4.11 51.56 14.91
CA ASN A 612 4.26 51.47 13.47
C ASN A 612 4.77 50.09 13.04
N ASP A 613 5.75 49.54 13.74
CA ASP A 613 6.28 48.20 13.44
C ASP A 613 5.19 47.14 13.60
N ALA A 614 4.46 47.15 14.71
CA ALA A 614 3.35 46.22 14.94
C ALA A 614 2.21 46.42 13.93
N GLY A 615 1.86 47.67 13.60
CA GLY A 615 0.81 47.97 12.63
C GLY A 615 1.17 47.56 11.20
N ASN A 616 2.43 47.73 10.79
CA ASN A 616 2.91 47.28 9.48
C ASN A 616 2.90 45.75 9.37
N PHE A 617 3.30 45.04 10.43
CA PHE A 617 3.17 43.59 10.48
C PHE A 617 1.71 43.15 10.30
N LEU A 618 0.78 43.74 11.05
CA LEU A 618 -0.65 43.40 10.97
C LEU A 618 -1.23 43.64 9.56
N ILE A 619 -0.79 44.69 8.87
CA ILE A 619 -1.17 45.00 7.49
C ILE A 619 -0.75 43.90 6.50
N GLU A 620 0.35 43.19 6.77
CA GLU A 620 0.86 42.15 5.88
C GLU A 620 0.12 40.82 6.09
N VAL A 621 -0.19 40.48 7.34
CA VAL A 621 -0.71 39.16 7.72
C VAL A 621 -2.24 39.10 7.81
N CYS A 622 -2.93 40.23 8.03
CA CYS A 622 -4.38 40.26 8.22
C CYS A 622 -5.17 40.32 6.90
N ASP A 623 -6.49 40.14 6.99
CA ASP A 623 -7.41 40.29 5.86
C ASP A 623 -7.51 41.75 5.37
N GLU A 624 -8.13 41.95 4.20
CA GLU A 624 -8.21 43.26 3.56
C GLU A 624 -8.99 44.30 4.40
N ALA A 625 -10.03 43.87 5.11
CA ALA A 625 -10.87 44.78 5.89
C ALA A 625 -10.06 45.34 7.07
N VAL A 626 -9.42 44.45 7.82
CA VAL A 626 -8.54 44.79 8.94
C VAL A 626 -7.35 45.63 8.47
N THR A 627 -6.73 45.25 7.35
CA THR A 627 -5.60 45.97 6.76
C THR A 627 -5.95 47.42 6.45
N ARG A 628 -7.14 47.65 5.86
CA ARG A 628 -7.63 49.00 5.55
C ARG A 628 -7.81 49.83 6.82
N ASP A 629 -8.37 49.23 7.86
CA ASP A 629 -8.65 49.93 9.13
C ASP A 629 -7.36 50.30 9.87
N VAL A 630 -6.39 49.38 9.96
CA VAL A 630 -5.07 49.63 10.57
C VAL A 630 -4.30 50.71 9.80
N LYS A 631 -4.30 50.67 8.46
CA LYS A 631 -3.70 51.72 7.62
C LYS A 631 -4.31 53.09 7.89
N HIS A 632 -5.63 53.17 7.97
CA HIS A 632 -6.33 54.43 8.24
C HIS A 632 -5.97 55.01 9.61
N GLN A 633 -5.95 54.17 10.64
CA GLN A 633 -5.62 54.58 12.01
C GLN A 633 -4.15 55.02 12.14
N LEU A 634 -3.21 54.29 11.53
CA LEU A 634 -1.80 54.69 11.46
C LEU A 634 -1.62 56.03 10.75
N LEU A 635 -2.31 56.25 9.63
CA LEU A 635 -2.23 57.51 8.88
C LEU A 635 -2.64 58.70 9.75
N LEU A 636 -3.76 58.58 10.48
CA LEU A 636 -4.26 59.62 11.39
C LEU A 636 -3.29 59.88 12.54
N LEU A 637 -2.81 58.83 13.21
CA LEU A 637 -1.93 58.96 14.37
C LEU A 637 -0.55 59.50 14.00
N ASN A 638 0.05 58.98 12.93
CA ASN A 638 1.34 59.46 12.43
C ASN A 638 1.26 60.92 11.97
N GLY A 639 0.12 61.33 11.39
CA GLY A 639 -0.15 62.73 11.04
C GLY A 639 -0.15 63.63 12.28
N ARG A 640 -0.96 63.28 13.29
CA ARG A 640 -1.02 64.02 14.57
C ARG A 640 0.33 64.08 15.29
N TRP A 641 1.04 62.96 15.32
CA TRP A 641 2.37 62.87 15.93
C TRP A 641 3.37 63.80 15.24
N ARG A 642 3.43 63.79 13.91
CA ARG A 642 4.34 64.63 13.12
C ARG A 642 4.13 66.12 13.38
N GLU A 643 2.86 66.57 13.39
CA GLU A 643 2.52 67.96 13.68
C GLU A 643 2.95 68.40 15.09
N LEU A 644 2.73 67.53 16.09
CA LEU A 644 3.11 67.82 17.47
C LEU A 644 4.63 67.79 17.66
N PHE A 645 5.30 66.76 17.15
CA PHE A 645 6.73 66.53 17.31
C PHE A 645 7.56 67.70 16.77
N MET A 646 7.17 68.28 15.64
CA MET A 646 7.83 69.47 15.08
C MET A 646 7.87 70.67 16.03
N LYS A 647 6.89 70.76 16.95
CA LYS A 647 6.80 71.83 17.96
C LYS A 647 7.58 71.52 19.24
N VAL A 648 7.87 70.25 19.54
CA VAL A 648 8.39 69.82 20.85
C VAL A 648 9.76 69.13 20.80
N LYS A 649 10.32 68.89 19.60
CA LYS A 649 11.62 68.22 19.40
C LYS A 649 12.78 68.79 20.21
N GLN A 650 12.73 70.07 20.59
CA GLN A 650 13.77 70.72 21.39
C GLN A 650 13.88 70.16 22.81
N TYR A 651 12.79 69.62 23.36
CA TYR A 651 12.76 69.01 24.70
C TYR A 651 13.31 67.58 24.73
N ALA A 652 13.63 66.99 23.58
CA ALA A 652 14.27 65.69 23.50
C ALA A 652 15.76 65.71 23.94
N ARG A 653 16.35 66.89 24.16
CA ARG A 653 17.72 67.04 24.69
C ARG A 653 17.70 67.07 26.23
N LEU A 654 18.32 66.07 26.85
CA LEU A 654 18.39 65.88 28.32
C LEU A 654 19.29 66.93 29.02
N PRO A 655 18.89 67.52 30.17
CA PRO A 655 19.74 68.38 31.00
C PRO A 655 20.79 67.61 31.80
N GLU A 656 22.00 68.16 31.88
CA GLU A 656 23.24 67.64 32.49
C GLU A 656 23.20 67.43 34.03
N ILE A 657 22.04 67.48 34.69
CA ILE A 657 21.89 67.28 36.14
C ILE A 657 21.38 65.87 36.47
N GLN A 658 20.75 65.17 35.52
CA GLN A 658 20.43 63.75 35.66
C GLN A 658 21.62 62.81 35.40
N THR A 659 22.73 63.28 34.82
CA THR A 659 23.93 62.48 34.58
C THR A 659 24.61 62.06 35.88
N VAL A 660 24.51 62.83 36.97
CA VAL A 660 25.14 62.47 38.26
C VAL A 660 24.34 61.41 39.02
N ARG A 661 23.00 61.49 39.06
CA ARG A 661 22.15 60.42 39.63
C ARG A 661 22.14 59.17 38.76
N LYS A 662 22.05 59.33 37.43
CA LYS A 662 22.23 58.21 36.50
C LYS A 662 23.60 57.58 36.63
N HIS A 663 24.68 58.30 36.93
CA HIS A 663 26.00 57.68 37.16
C HIS A 663 26.07 56.83 38.44
N GLN A 664 25.32 57.18 39.49
CA GLN A 664 25.27 56.40 40.72
C GLN A 664 24.46 55.10 40.57
N ASP A 665 23.27 55.18 39.95
CA ASP A 665 22.44 54.01 39.65
C ASP A 665 23.10 53.11 38.57
N PHE A 666 23.71 53.73 37.56
CA PHE A 666 24.45 53.04 36.48
C PHE A 666 25.67 52.27 36.99
N SER A 667 26.41 52.83 37.96
CA SER A 667 27.55 52.12 38.54
C SER A 667 27.11 50.93 39.39
N SER A 668 25.90 50.99 39.98
CA SER A 668 25.31 49.89 40.74
C SER A 668 24.84 48.77 39.81
N ASP A 669 24.09 49.09 38.76
CA ASP A 669 23.56 48.10 37.79
C ASP A 669 24.68 47.35 37.06
N LEU A 670 25.76 48.08 36.70
CA LEU A 670 26.94 47.50 36.06
C LEU A 670 27.66 46.52 36.99
N GLN A 671 27.82 46.90 38.27
CA GLN A 671 28.47 46.07 39.27
C GLN A 671 27.63 44.82 39.60
N GLU A 672 26.32 44.97 39.74
CA GLU A 672 25.38 43.86 39.96
C GLU A 672 25.41 42.85 38.81
N PHE A 673 25.43 43.32 37.55
CA PHE A 673 25.56 42.42 36.39
C PHE A 673 26.89 41.66 36.38
N LEU A 674 28.00 42.35 36.67
CA LEU A 674 29.33 41.73 36.69
C LEU A 674 29.44 40.69 37.79
N ASP A 675 28.99 41.02 39.00
CA ASP A 675 29.02 40.11 40.14
C ASP A 675 28.08 38.92 39.90
N ALA A 676 26.85 39.14 39.43
CA ALA A 676 25.92 38.07 39.08
C ALA A 676 26.46 37.15 37.98
N SER A 677 27.12 37.70 36.96
CA SER A 677 27.72 36.92 35.87
C SER A 677 28.91 36.09 36.35
N ILE A 678 29.79 36.67 37.17
CA ILE A 678 30.94 35.96 37.74
C ILE A 678 30.48 34.84 38.69
N THR A 679 29.48 35.12 39.54
CA THR A 679 28.88 34.12 40.44
C THR A 679 28.25 32.99 39.63
N LYS A 680 27.49 33.30 38.58
CA LYS A 680 26.83 32.29 37.73
C LYS A 680 27.82 31.42 36.96
N LEU A 681 28.95 31.97 36.52
CA LEU A 681 30.02 31.22 35.86
C LEU A 681 30.92 30.43 36.83
N SER A 682 30.85 30.71 38.13
CA SER A 682 31.70 30.06 39.15
C SER A 682 30.90 29.12 40.06
N SER A 683 29.57 29.13 40.00
CA SER A 683 28.70 28.27 40.82
C SER A 683 28.86 26.80 40.44
N PRO A 684 28.89 25.88 41.41
CA PRO A 684 29.02 24.45 41.14
C PRO A 684 27.85 23.95 40.30
N LEU A 685 28.15 23.20 39.23
CA LEU A 685 27.19 22.69 38.27
C LEU A 685 27.28 21.17 38.18
N GLN A 686 26.17 20.48 38.46
CA GLN A 686 26.07 19.04 38.26
C GLN A 686 26.11 18.71 36.77
N VAL A 687 27.04 17.86 36.36
CA VAL A 687 27.24 17.50 34.96
C VAL A 687 26.12 16.58 34.48
N SER A 688 25.29 17.13 33.59
CA SER A 688 24.29 16.39 32.82
C SER A 688 24.08 17.09 31.48
N LEU A 689 23.54 16.39 30.48
CA LEU A 689 23.28 16.97 29.17
C LEU A 689 22.40 18.23 29.27
N LEU A 690 21.37 18.19 30.11
CA LEU A 690 20.44 19.30 30.31
C LEU A 690 21.09 20.49 31.02
N ASN A 691 21.84 20.23 32.09
CA ASN A 691 22.48 21.29 32.88
C ASN A 691 23.59 21.98 32.09
N VAL A 692 24.42 21.22 31.36
CA VAL A 692 25.49 21.79 30.52
C VAL A 692 24.89 22.61 29.37
N LYS A 693 23.78 22.17 28.77
CA LYS A 693 23.06 22.92 27.74
C LYS A 693 22.49 24.24 28.27
N ALA A 694 21.86 24.22 29.44
CA ALA A 694 21.35 25.42 30.10
C ALA A 694 22.49 26.40 30.43
N TYR A 695 23.60 25.87 30.96
CA TYR A 695 24.80 26.66 31.27
C TYR A 695 25.45 27.28 30.03
N MET A 696 25.55 26.53 28.93
CA MET A 696 26.03 27.08 27.65
C MET A 696 25.16 28.26 27.19
N LYS A 697 23.83 28.15 27.30
CA LYS A 697 22.93 29.25 26.98
C LYS A 697 23.19 30.48 27.85
N ASP A 698 23.36 30.27 29.16
CA ASP A 698 23.69 31.34 30.10
C ASP A 698 25.02 32.03 29.75
N VAL A 699 26.05 31.26 29.35
CA VAL A 699 27.36 31.78 28.92
C VAL A 699 27.23 32.57 27.60
N GLU A 700 26.41 32.10 26.65
CA GLU A 700 26.14 32.80 25.39
C GLU A 700 25.40 34.13 25.65
N ASP A 701 24.42 34.13 26.54
CA ASP A 701 23.65 35.33 26.91
C ASP A 701 24.56 36.37 27.60
N ILE A 702 25.44 35.95 28.51
CA ILE A 702 26.44 36.82 29.13
C ILE A 702 27.39 37.40 28.06
N LYS A 703 27.89 36.55 27.15
CA LYS A 703 28.76 36.95 26.03
C LYS A 703 28.09 37.94 25.08
N HIS A 704 26.80 37.76 24.77
CA HIS A 704 26.04 38.69 23.93
C HIS A 704 25.79 40.04 24.59
N ARG A 705 25.62 40.06 25.92
CA ARG A 705 25.44 41.30 26.69
C ARG A 705 26.76 42.06 26.92
N LEU A 706 27.91 41.37 26.89
CA LEU A 706 29.23 41.96 27.17
C LEU A 706 29.57 43.21 26.31
N PRO A 707 29.35 43.25 24.99
CA PRO A 707 29.66 44.41 24.16
C PRO A 707 28.83 45.65 24.52
N ALA A 708 27.56 45.46 24.86
CA ALA A 708 26.68 46.55 25.29
C ALA A 708 27.14 47.12 26.63
N VAL A 709 27.47 46.25 27.59
CA VAL A 709 28.01 46.58 28.91
C VAL A 709 29.39 47.25 28.80
N GLU A 710 30.25 46.81 27.87
CA GLU A 710 31.56 47.44 27.59
C GLU A 710 31.41 48.84 26.99
N THR A 711 30.45 49.02 26.08
CA THR A 711 30.15 50.32 25.47
C THR A 711 29.60 51.28 26.53
N GLN A 712 28.72 50.79 27.38
CA GLN A 712 28.17 51.50 28.53
C GLN A 712 29.29 51.93 29.50
N TYR A 713 30.19 51.01 29.90
CA TYR A 713 31.34 51.31 30.76
C TYR A 713 32.26 52.39 30.15
N LYS A 714 32.58 52.29 28.85
CA LYS A 714 33.41 53.28 28.15
C LYS A 714 32.75 54.66 28.14
N LEU A 715 31.45 54.73 27.88
CA LEU A 715 30.69 55.99 27.90
C LEU A 715 30.71 56.63 29.29
N ALA A 716 30.55 55.83 30.35
CA ALA A 716 30.58 56.30 31.73
C ALA A 716 31.98 56.76 32.19
N GLY A 717 33.05 56.10 31.74
CA GLY A 717 34.43 56.51 32.02
C GLY A 717 34.80 57.88 31.45
N HIS A 718 34.37 58.20 30.22
CA HIS A 718 34.63 59.50 29.59
C HIS A 718 33.91 60.67 30.29
N SER A 719 32.73 60.40 30.86
CA SER A 719 31.99 61.36 31.67
C SER A 719 32.53 61.47 33.11
N GLY A 720 33.06 60.39 33.68
CA GLY A 720 33.75 60.38 34.97
C GLY A 720 35.10 61.13 34.97
N GLU A 721 35.91 61.01 33.90
CA GLU A 721 37.17 61.76 33.71
C GLU A 721 36.96 63.28 33.59
N ARG A 722 35.78 63.71 33.12
CA ARG A 722 35.39 65.12 33.08
C ARG A 722 34.96 65.65 34.46
N LEU A 723 34.44 64.79 35.33
CA LEU A 723 34.01 65.12 36.69
C LEU A 723 35.18 65.12 37.69
N THR A 724 36.19 64.25 37.53
CA THR A 724 37.39 64.19 38.39
C THR A 724 38.35 65.36 38.19
N LYS A 725 38.26 66.11 37.08
CA LYS A 725 38.98 67.39 36.89
C LYS A 725 38.38 68.56 37.69
N VAL A 726 37.26 68.36 38.39
CA VAL A 726 36.49 69.43 39.04
C VAL A 726 36.44 69.30 40.58
N SER A 727 36.90 68.19 41.18
CA SER A 727 36.84 67.99 42.64
C SER A 727 38.22 67.73 43.26
N ASP A 728 38.64 68.62 44.16
CA ASP A 728 39.83 68.45 44.99
C ASP A 728 39.67 67.32 46.02
N HIS A 729 40.77 66.58 46.16
CA HIS A 729 41.18 65.57 47.15
C HIS A 729 40.14 64.85 48.04
N ASP A 730 40.02 63.53 47.79
CA ASP A 730 39.73 62.37 48.67
C ASP A 730 38.67 61.41 48.07
N GLY A 731 37.70 61.92 47.31
CA GLY A 731 36.72 61.10 46.55
C GLY A 731 37.30 60.38 45.31
N GLY A 732 38.40 60.90 44.75
CA GLY A 732 39.02 60.37 43.54
C GLY A 732 39.70 59.00 43.69
N ASN A 733 40.21 58.66 44.88
CA ASN A 733 40.90 57.39 45.10
C ASN A 733 39.94 56.18 45.17
N LYS A 734 38.75 56.35 45.76
CA LYS A 734 37.71 55.29 45.78
C LYS A 734 37.08 55.09 44.41
N ALA A 735 36.78 56.17 43.68
CA ALA A 735 36.20 56.08 42.33
C ALA A 735 37.17 55.42 41.34
N SER A 736 38.48 55.77 41.41
CA SER A 736 39.53 55.17 40.59
C SER A 736 39.72 53.67 40.87
N SER A 737 39.70 53.28 42.14
CA SER A 737 39.75 51.87 42.58
C SER A 737 38.58 51.05 42.04
N ILE A 738 37.34 51.56 42.12
CA ILE A 738 36.14 50.86 41.63
C ILE A 738 36.24 50.67 40.11
N THR A 739 36.58 51.73 39.36
CA THR A 739 36.76 51.62 37.90
C THR A 739 37.85 50.63 37.47
N ALA A 740 38.95 50.52 38.24
CA ALA A 740 39.99 49.55 37.97
C ALA A 740 39.51 48.10 38.18
N THR A 741 38.75 47.85 39.26
CA THR A 741 38.14 46.55 39.57
C THR A 741 37.10 46.15 38.52
N THR A 742 36.18 47.05 38.17
CA THR A 742 35.15 46.83 37.13
C THR A 742 35.79 46.52 35.76
N LYS A 743 36.87 47.23 35.40
CA LYS A 743 37.63 46.97 34.17
C LYS A 743 38.28 45.58 34.17
N ALA A 744 38.85 45.16 35.31
CA ALA A 744 39.44 43.85 35.47
C ALA A 744 38.39 42.73 35.36
N GLN A 745 37.23 42.88 36.01
CA GLN A 745 36.10 41.93 35.94
C GLN A 745 35.55 41.81 34.51
N LEU A 746 35.38 42.93 33.79
CA LEU A 746 34.90 42.92 32.40
C LEU A 746 35.89 42.21 31.47
N HIS A 747 37.19 42.43 31.65
CA HIS A 747 38.23 41.74 30.90
C HIS A 747 38.27 40.24 31.21
N GLN A 748 38.14 39.88 32.50
CA GLN A 748 38.05 38.50 32.95
C GLN A 748 36.87 37.75 32.31
N LEU A 749 35.68 38.34 32.26
CA LEU A 749 34.52 37.74 31.60
C LEU A 749 34.73 37.57 30.09
N LYS A 750 35.40 38.54 29.45
CA LYS A 750 35.68 38.53 28.00
C LYS A 750 36.64 37.40 27.61
N GLU A 751 37.60 37.06 28.47
CA GLU A 751 38.51 35.93 28.27
C GLU A 751 37.90 34.59 28.66
N LYS A 752 37.12 34.55 29.75
CA LYS A 752 36.51 33.31 30.27
C LYS A 752 35.37 32.79 29.40
N CYS A 753 34.43 33.64 28.95
CA CYS A 753 33.23 33.17 28.25
C CYS A 753 33.54 32.36 26.97
N PRO A 754 34.46 32.79 26.07
CA PRO A 754 34.81 32.01 24.88
C PRO A 754 35.51 30.69 25.22
N SER A 755 36.32 30.66 26.28
CA SER A 755 37.06 29.48 26.72
C SER A 755 36.13 28.43 27.33
N ILE A 756 35.23 28.86 28.23
CA ILE A 756 34.15 28.03 28.80
C ILE A 756 33.27 27.48 27.70
N MET A 757 32.82 28.32 26.76
CA MET A 757 31.95 27.89 25.66
C MET A 757 32.61 26.80 24.80
N ARG A 758 33.89 26.97 24.45
CA ARG A 758 34.63 25.99 23.64
C ARG A 758 34.79 24.65 24.37
N GLU A 759 35.11 24.69 25.66
CA GLU A 759 35.25 23.48 26.48
C GLU A 759 33.88 22.78 26.67
N CYS A 760 32.79 23.52 26.93
CA CYS A 760 31.44 22.93 27.00
C CYS A 760 30.98 22.34 25.66
N GLN A 761 31.26 23.00 24.53
CA GLN A 761 30.96 22.46 23.20
C GLN A 761 31.69 21.14 22.91
N ALA A 762 32.90 20.97 23.45
CA ALA A 762 33.65 19.70 23.34
C ALA A 762 33.07 18.58 24.23
N LEU A 763 32.47 18.92 25.38
CA LEU A 763 31.80 17.95 26.26
C LEU A 763 30.44 17.51 25.74
N PHE A 764 29.75 18.38 25.01
CA PHE A 764 28.39 18.14 24.53
C PHE A 764 28.18 16.81 23.78
N PRO A 765 28.97 16.46 22.74
CA PRO A 765 28.79 15.19 22.04
C PRO A 765 29.10 13.96 22.91
N LEU A 766 29.99 14.09 23.91
CA LEU A 766 30.28 13.01 24.87
C LEU A 766 29.09 12.76 25.81
N LEU A 767 28.42 13.84 26.23
CA LEU A 767 27.20 13.76 27.05
C LEU A 767 26.01 13.20 26.28
N GLU A 768 25.85 13.56 25.00
CA GLU A 768 24.81 13.00 24.13
C GLU A 768 25.01 11.50 23.90
N ALA A 769 26.25 11.09 23.62
CA ALA A 769 26.60 9.68 23.49
C ALA A 769 26.31 8.92 24.78
N LEU A 770 26.70 9.47 25.94
CA LEU A 770 26.46 8.84 27.24
C LEU A 770 24.96 8.65 27.54
N GLU A 771 24.11 9.68 27.36
CA GLU A 771 22.66 9.54 27.58
C GLU A 771 22.01 8.56 26.61
N THR A 772 22.50 8.49 25.37
CA THR A 772 22.05 7.51 24.38
C THR A 772 22.34 6.08 24.85
N GLN A 773 23.55 5.83 25.36
CA GLN A 773 23.94 4.50 25.86
C GLN A 773 23.21 4.12 27.15
N ILE A 774 22.97 5.07 28.05
CA ILE A 774 22.15 4.83 29.25
C ILE A 774 20.72 4.45 28.86
N SER A 775 20.13 5.13 27.88
CA SER A 775 18.79 4.80 27.39
C SER A 775 18.74 3.41 26.72
N ALA A 776 19.76 3.08 25.92
CA ALA A 776 19.89 1.77 25.29
C ALA A 776 20.07 0.64 26.32
N PHE A 777 20.78 0.89 27.42
CA PHE A 777 20.90 -0.04 28.54
C PHE A 777 19.53 -0.35 29.15
N TYR A 778 18.76 0.66 29.55
CA TYR A 778 17.46 0.41 30.22
C TYR A 778 16.48 -0.35 29.33
N ASN A 779 16.41 -0.04 28.03
CA ASN A 779 15.58 -0.78 27.08
C ASN A 779 16.01 -2.26 26.97
N THR A 780 17.32 -2.52 26.94
CA THR A 780 17.86 -3.88 26.89
C THR A 780 17.58 -4.64 28.20
N ALA A 781 17.70 -3.94 29.34
CA ALA A 781 17.45 -4.51 30.66
C ALA A 781 15.97 -4.87 30.85
N GLU A 782 15.05 -4.06 30.37
CA GLU A 782 13.61 -4.34 30.41
C GLU A 782 13.26 -5.59 29.59
N LEU A 783 13.79 -5.70 28.37
CA LEU A 783 13.56 -6.88 27.51
C LEU A 783 14.13 -8.15 28.13
N ALA A 784 15.36 -8.09 28.64
CA ALA A 784 15.97 -9.23 29.33
C ALA A 784 15.19 -9.62 30.59
N GLY A 785 14.76 -8.64 31.39
CA GLY A 785 13.93 -8.86 32.57
C GLY A 785 12.60 -9.52 32.23
N HIS A 786 11.95 -9.12 31.14
CA HIS A 786 10.70 -9.75 30.71
C HIS A 786 10.90 -11.23 30.34
N ILE A 787 11.97 -11.57 29.63
CA ILE A 787 12.28 -12.96 29.28
C ILE A 787 12.57 -13.79 30.53
N ILE A 788 13.32 -13.25 31.49
CA ILE A 788 13.65 -13.95 32.75
C ILE A 788 12.37 -14.29 33.55
N THR A 789 11.30 -13.50 33.44
CA THR A 789 10.02 -13.78 34.11
C THR A 789 9.14 -14.83 33.41
N GLN A 790 9.51 -15.29 32.22
CA GLN A 790 8.76 -16.28 31.45
C GLN A 790 9.25 -17.72 31.71
N GLN A 791 8.47 -18.70 31.25
CA GLN A 791 8.85 -20.11 31.31
C GLN A 791 10.09 -20.41 30.46
N HIS A 792 10.88 -21.38 30.90
CA HIS A 792 12.16 -21.76 30.30
C HIS A 792 11.95 -22.41 28.92
N ASP A 793 12.19 -21.61 27.88
CA ASP A 793 12.02 -21.99 26.48
C ASP A 793 13.34 -21.85 25.69
N GLN A 794 13.54 -22.72 24.71
CA GLN A 794 14.80 -22.82 23.96
C GLN A 794 15.01 -21.64 22.98
N ASP A 795 13.94 -21.09 22.41
CA ASP A 795 13.99 -19.91 21.54
C ASP A 795 14.22 -18.64 22.39
N LEU A 796 13.54 -18.55 23.53
CA LEU A 796 13.78 -17.48 24.52
C LEU A 796 15.22 -17.50 25.06
N CYS A 797 15.84 -18.67 25.20
CA CYS A 797 17.24 -18.80 25.61
C CYS A 797 18.20 -18.12 24.62
N GLN A 798 17.97 -18.25 23.31
CA GLN A 798 18.80 -17.58 22.29
C GLN A 798 18.62 -16.06 22.32
N GLU A 799 17.38 -15.60 22.49
CA GLU A 799 17.07 -14.17 22.59
C GLU A 799 17.69 -13.57 23.85
N LEU A 800 17.59 -14.24 25.00
CA LEU A 800 18.21 -13.81 26.25
C LEU A 800 19.73 -13.71 26.14
N ARG A 801 20.41 -14.61 25.41
CA ARG A 801 21.84 -14.48 25.09
C ARG A 801 22.14 -13.22 24.29
N ALA A 802 21.33 -12.92 23.29
CA ALA A 802 21.51 -11.71 22.46
C ALA A 802 21.35 -10.44 23.31
N GLN A 803 20.33 -10.39 24.18
CA GLN A 803 20.11 -9.27 25.09
C GLN A 803 21.24 -9.13 26.12
N GLN A 804 21.78 -10.24 26.64
CA GLN A 804 22.93 -10.23 27.54
C GLN A 804 24.18 -9.64 26.87
N GLN A 805 24.46 -10.00 25.61
CA GLN A 805 25.59 -9.43 24.86
C GLN A 805 25.39 -7.93 24.58
N ARG A 806 24.17 -7.53 24.21
CA ARG A 806 23.81 -6.12 24.04
C ARG A 806 23.97 -5.33 25.33
N CYS A 807 23.52 -5.87 26.45
CA CYS A 807 23.66 -5.25 27.77
C CYS A 807 25.13 -5.03 28.10
N LYS A 808 25.98 -6.04 27.86
CA LYS A 808 27.42 -5.95 28.06
C LYS A 808 28.08 -4.89 27.18
N HIS A 809 27.67 -4.81 25.92
CA HIS A 809 28.17 -3.80 25.00
C HIS A 809 27.78 -2.38 25.43
N ASN A 810 26.50 -2.16 25.78
CA ASN A 810 25.99 -0.87 26.22
C ASN A 810 26.70 -0.36 27.48
N VAL A 811 26.95 -1.24 28.45
CA VAL A 811 27.71 -0.90 29.66
C VAL A 811 29.15 -0.52 29.33
N CYS A 812 29.82 -1.28 28.46
CA CYS A 812 31.20 -0.98 28.04
C CYS A 812 31.30 0.36 27.29
N ASP A 813 30.36 0.63 26.39
CA ASP A 813 30.30 1.89 25.65
C ASP A 813 29.97 3.08 26.55
N MET A 814 29.07 2.89 27.54
CA MET A 814 28.76 3.86 28.57
C MET A 814 30.02 4.17 29.42
N GLU A 815 30.75 3.15 29.88
CA GLU A 815 31.99 3.31 30.63
C GLU A 815 33.05 4.07 29.82
N HIS A 816 33.22 3.71 28.55
CA HIS A 816 34.15 4.40 27.66
C HIS A 816 33.76 5.87 27.46
N SER A 817 32.46 6.15 27.33
CA SER A 817 31.93 7.52 27.19
C SER A 817 32.11 8.32 28.48
N TYR A 818 31.84 7.70 29.64
CA TYR A 818 32.05 8.30 30.95
C TYR A 818 33.53 8.61 31.21
N LEU A 819 34.44 7.67 30.91
CA LEU A 819 35.89 7.89 31.04
C LEU A 819 36.39 8.97 30.08
N SER A 820 35.88 9.00 28.86
CA SER A 820 36.17 10.05 27.88
C SER A 820 35.72 11.42 28.39
N LEU A 821 34.52 11.49 28.98
CA LEU A 821 33.98 12.70 29.60
C LEU A 821 34.82 13.15 30.80
N GLN A 822 35.20 12.21 31.67
CA GLN A 822 36.06 12.47 32.82
C GLN A 822 37.43 13.02 32.39
N ARG A 823 38.05 12.43 31.36
CA ARG A 823 39.32 12.93 30.79
C ARG A 823 39.16 14.32 30.19
N ALA A 824 38.09 14.55 29.43
CA ALA A 824 37.82 15.85 28.82
C ALA A 824 37.63 16.94 29.89
N LEU A 825 36.95 16.62 30.99
CA LEU A 825 36.76 17.53 32.10
C LEU A 825 38.05 17.77 32.91
N CYS A 826 38.87 16.75 33.14
CA CYS A 826 40.19 16.90 33.77
C CYS A 826 41.15 17.78 32.95
N CYS A 827 41.02 17.76 31.62
CA CYS A 827 41.80 18.60 30.71
C CYS A 827 41.25 20.03 30.56
N ALA A 828 39.99 20.27 30.97
CA ALA A 828 39.33 21.56 30.88
C ALA A 828 39.90 22.51 31.95
N LYS A 829 40.42 23.67 31.52
CA LYS A 829 41.02 24.66 32.44
C LYS A 829 40.00 25.67 32.94
N SER A 830 38.85 25.76 32.26
CA SER A 830 37.84 26.79 32.46
C SER A 830 36.58 26.24 33.15
N LEU A 831 36.44 24.92 33.32
CA LEU A 831 35.26 24.22 33.84
C LEU A 831 35.45 23.65 35.26
N ASN A 832 36.19 24.37 36.12
CA ASN A 832 36.55 23.88 37.45
C ASN A 832 35.35 23.75 38.41
N ASN A 833 34.20 24.32 38.06
CA ASN A 833 32.95 24.27 38.82
C ASN A 833 32.05 23.09 38.43
N PHE A 834 32.46 22.21 37.52
CA PHE A 834 31.65 21.07 37.09
C PHE A 834 31.82 19.88 38.04
N ASP A 835 30.71 19.38 38.56
CA ASP A 835 30.65 18.26 39.50
C ASP A 835 30.11 16.99 38.82
N MET A 836 30.91 15.93 38.87
CA MET A 836 30.62 14.63 38.26
C MET A 836 30.01 13.62 39.23
N SER A 837 29.89 13.94 40.52
CA SER A 837 29.51 13.00 41.57
C SER A 837 28.16 12.31 41.32
N LEU A 838 27.13 13.06 40.92
CA LEU A 838 25.81 12.49 40.63
C LEU A 838 25.83 11.57 39.40
N LEU A 839 26.57 11.96 38.36
CA LEU A 839 26.72 11.16 37.15
C LEU A 839 27.52 9.89 37.42
N GLN A 840 28.55 9.97 38.25
CA GLN A 840 29.32 8.81 38.72
C GLN A 840 28.43 7.82 39.47
N ASN A 841 27.58 8.30 40.39
CA ASN A 841 26.64 7.44 41.13
C ASN A 841 25.68 6.71 40.18
N ARG A 842 25.13 7.41 39.18
CA ARG A 842 24.24 6.81 38.17
C ARG A 842 24.95 5.73 37.34
N VAL A 843 26.20 5.97 36.93
CA VAL A 843 27.01 4.98 36.20
C VAL A 843 27.27 3.74 37.07
N THR A 844 27.60 3.92 38.36
CA THR A 844 27.82 2.79 39.28
C THR A 844 26.55 1.99 39.55
N GLU A 845 25.39 2.65 39.63
CA GLU A 845 24.10 1.99 39.78
C GLU A 845 23.76 1.13 38.56
N ILE A 846 23.98 1.66 37.36
CA ILE A 846 23.78 0.94 36.09
C ILE A 846 24.72 -0.27 36.01
N GLN A 847 26.00 -0.10 36.35
CA GLN A 847 26.97 -1.21 36.40
C GLN A 847 26.53 -2.32 37.35
N THR A 848 26.08 -1.96 38.56
CA THR A 848 25.59 -2.91 39.56
C THR A 848 24.34 -3.65 39.05
N THR A 849 23.39 -2.91 38.48
CA THR A 849 22.15 -3.46 37.91
C THR A 849 22.44 -4.41 36.75
N ALA A 850 23.35 -4.02 35.85
CA ALA A 850 23.77 -4.85 34.73
C ALA A 850 24.41 -6.16 35.19
N GLN A 851 25.23 -6.11 36.25
CA GLN A 851 25.88 -7.29 36.79
C GLN A 851 24.87 -8.29 37.38
N VAL A 852 23.88 -7.79 38.13
CA VAL A 852 22.78 -8.62 38.66
C VAL A 852 21.98 -9.26 37.52
N LEU A 853 21.53 -8.46 36.56
CA LEU A 853 20.78 -8.94 35.41
C LEU A 853 21.56 -9.97 34.58
N MET A 854 22.87 -9.77 34.38
CA MET A 854 23.72 -10.73 33.67
C MET A 854 23.85 -12.06 34.42
N GLN A 855 23.83 -12.04 35.76
CA GLN A 855 23.85 -13.25 36.57
C GLN A 855 22.52 -13.99 36.45
N GLU A 856 21.40 -13.30 36.68
CA GLU A 856 20.04 -13.87 36.54
C GLU A 856 19.80 -14.45 35.14
N ALA A 857 20.23 -13.74 34.10
CA ALA A 857 20.16 -14.23 32.72
C ALA A 857 21.07 -15.44 32.44
N SER A 858 22.14 -15.64 33.22
CA SER A 858 22.99 -16.82 33.08
C SER A 858 22.37 -18.02 33.77
N ASP A 859 21.86 -17.81 34.99
CA ASP A 859 21.20 -18.85 35.79
C ASP A 859 19.95 -19.37 35.07
N TRP A 860 19.12 -18.46 34.52
CA TRP A 860 17.94 -18.83 33.74
C TRP A 860 18.31 -19.68 32.51
N ARG A 861 19.40 -19.32 31.79
CA ARG A 861 19.82 -20.09 30.61
C ARG A 861 20.35 -21.47 30.96
N GLU A 862 21.05 -21.60 32.09
CA GLU A 862 21.51 -22.89 32.58
C GLU A 862 20.31 -23.82 32.81
N VAL A 863 19.25 -23.30 33.46
CA VAL A 863 18.01 -24.04 33.68
C VAL A 863 17.29 -24.38 32.36
N ALA A 864 17.20 -23.45 31.41
CA ALA A 864 16.59 -23.71 30.11
C ALA A 864 17.36 -24.75 29.29
N GLU A 865 18.70 -24.72 29.31
CA GLU A 865 19.53 -25.72 28.65
C GLU A 865 19.41 -27.10 29.30
N THR A 866 19.34 -27.18 30.64
CA THR A 866 19.08 -28.45 31.32
C THR A 866 17.71 -29.01 30.95
N ASN A 867 16.67 -28.18 30.93
CA ASN A 867 15.31 -28.60 30.57
C ASN A 867 15.24 -29.08 29.12
N GLY A 868 15.87 -28.35 28.19
CA GLY A 868 15.96 -28.75 26.79
C GLY A 868 16.67 -30.10 26.59
N ASN A 869 17.75 -30.35 27.33
CA ASN A 869 18.46 -31.65 27.28
C ASN A 869 17.59 -32.81 27.79
N LEU A 870 16.79 -32.59 28.83
CA LEU A 870 15.86 -33.60 29.35
C LEU A 870 14.76 -33.91 28.32
N MET A 871 14.18 -32.87 27.71
CA MET A 871 13.17 -33.01 26.66
C MET A 871 13.72 -33.78 25.44
N GLN A 872 14.95 -33.49 25.02
CA GLN A 872 15.60 -34.20 23.92
C GLN A 872 15.81 -35.69 24.23
N ARG A 873 16.26 -36.03 25.45
CA ARG A 873 16.44 -37.45 25.86
C ARG A 873 15.12 -38.22 25.84
N PHE A 874 14.02 -37.58 26.23
CA PHE A 874 12.71 -38.19 26.12
C PHE A 874 12.32 -38.43 24.67
N GLU A 875 12.43 -37.45 23.78
CA GLU A 875 12.07 -37.62 22.37
C GLU A 875 12.92 -38.69 21.67
N GLU A 876 14.21 -38.76 21.98
CA GLU A 876 15.12 -39.80 21.47
C GLU A 876 14.69 -41.19 21.96
N SER A 877 14.48 -41.35 23.27
CA SER A 877 14.06 -42.63 23.85
C SER A 877 12.66 -43.07 23.42
N ARG A 878 11.73 -42.12 23.25
CA ARG A 878 10.39 -42.33 22.69
C ARG A 878 10.47 -42.84 21.26
N THR A 879 11.25 -42.17 20.43
CA THR A 879 11.44 -42.54 19.03
C THR A 879 12.03 -43.95 18.89
N ASP A 880 13.00 -44.29 19.73
CA ASP A 880 13.60 -45.62 19.72
C ASP A 880 12.62 -46.71 20.20
N LEU A 881 11.79 -46.40 21.20
CA LEU A 881 10.70 -47.29 21.63
C LEU A 881 9.63 -47.46 20.55
N GLU A 882 9.17 -46.39 19.91
CA GLU A 882 8.19 -46.41 18.81
C GLU A 882 8.70 -47.23 17.62
N LYS A 883 9.98 -47.08 17.23
CA LYS A 883 10.61 -47.90 16.18
C LYS A 883 10.61 -49.38 16.57
N ALA A 884 10.99 -49.71 17.81
CA ALA A 884 10.99 -51.08 18.29
C ALA A 884 9.57 -51.68 18.29
N LEU A 885 8.56 -50.92 18.74
CA LEU A 885 7.17 -51.33 18.72
C LEU A 885 6.63 -51.50 17.29
N CYS A 886 6.95 -50.60 16.37
CA CYS A 886 6.52 -50.69 14.98
C CYS A 886 7.09 -51.93 14.29
N VAL A 887 8.39 -52.23 14.48
CA VAL A 887 9.00 -53.44 13.93
C VAL A 887 8.41 -54.69 14.58
N GLY A 888 8.17 -54.66 15.90
CA GLY A 888 7.49 -55.73 16.63
C GLY A 888 6.08 -56.01 16.10
N GLN A 889 5.28 -54.97 15.90
CA GLN A 889 3.93 -55.05 15.32
C GLN A 889 3.96 -55.60 13.90
N ALA A 890 4.90 -55.15 13.06
CA ALA A 890 5.08 -55.65 11.71
C ALA A 890 5.36 -57.16 11.68
N CYS A 891 6.18 -57.67 12.62
CA CYS A 891 6.43 -59.10 12.74
C CYS A 891 5.15 -59.93 12.98
N PHE A 892 4.15 -59.40 13.70
CA PHE A 892 2.89 -60.13 13.97
C PHE A 892 1.95 -60.26 12.77
N VAL A 893 2.06 -59.38 11.78
CA VAL A 893 1.21 -59.37 10.57
C VAL A 893 1.94 -59.82 9.30
N GLU A 894 3.26 -60.00 9.37
CA GLU A 894 4.10 -60.40 8.25
C GLU A 894 3.77 -61.83 7.77
N ARG A 895 3.59 -62.01 6.46
CA ARG A 895 3.29 -63.30 5.82
C ARG A 895 4.38 -63.67 4.81
N GLY A 896 4.82 -64.92 4.81
CA GLY A 896 5.97 -65.38 4.02
C GLY A 896 6.38 -66.81 4.35
N ASP A 897 7.59 -67.20 3.97
CA ASP A 897 8.14 -68.53 4.28
C ASP A 897 8.36 -68.71 5.80
N PRO A 898 7.84 -69.77 6.44
CA PRO A 898 7.92 -69.94 7.89
C PRO A 898 9.35 -70.03 8.45
N ALA A 899 10.29 -70.62 7.72
CA ALA A 899 11.66 -70.78 8.20
C ALA A 899 12.43 -69.46 8.16
N GLU A 900 12.22 -68.66 7.10
CA GLU A 900 12.78 -67.30 7.01
C GLU A 900 12.17 -66.34 8.03
N LEU A 901 10.85 -66.38 8.23
CA LEU A 901 10.16 -65.55 9.22
C LEU A 901 10.61 -65.89 10.64
N PHE A 902 10.68 -67.19 10.99
CA PHE A 902 11.15 -67.61 12.32
C PHE A 902 12.57 -67.14 12.61
N ARG A 903 13.48 -67.24 11.65
CA ARG A 903 14.86 -66.74 11.79
C ARG A 903 14.88 -65.22 11.98
N LYS A 904 14.17 -64.49 11.12
CA LYS A 904 14.12 -63.02 11.13
C LYS A 904 13.49 -62.47 12.42
N HIS A 905 12.38 -63.05 12.86
CA HIS A 905 11.69 -62.62 14.09
C HIS A 905 12.50 -63.00 15.32
N SER A 906 13.13 -64.18 15.36
CA SER A 906 14.03 -64.57 16.46
C SER A 906 15.26 -63.66 16.55
N ASP A 907 15.83 -63.24 15.42
CA ASP A 907 16.93 -62.26 15.39
C ASP A 907 16.51 -60.89 15.96
N PHE A 908 15.28 -60.44 15.70
CA PHE A 908 14.76 -59.17 16.23
C PHE A 908 14.44 -59.27 17.72
N PHE A 909 13.61 -60.24 18.13
CA PHE A 909 13.21 -60.39 19.54
C PHE A 909 14.38 -60.83 20.44
N GLY A 910 15.37 -61.54 19.90
CA GLY A 910 16.60 -61.86 20.60
C GLY A 910 17.56 -60.67 20.81
N ARG A 911 17.36 -59.57 20.05
CA ARG A 911 18.08 -58.30 20.20
C ARG A 911 17.28 -57.22 20.93
N LEU A 912 16.01 -57.49 21.25
CA LEU A 912 15.14 -56.54 21.94
C LEU A 912 15.59 -56.43 23.39
N ASP A 913 16.28 -55.35 23.71
CA ASP A 913 16.84 -55.09 25.04
C ASP A 913 15.83 -54.39 25.95
N GLN A 914 15.75 -54.82 27.21
CA GLN A 914 14.97 -54.17 28.26
C GLN A 914 15.45 -52.72 28.50
N HIS A 915 16.68 -52.39 28.12
CA HIS A 915 17.26 -51.06 28.18
C HIS A 915 16.44 -49.99 27.43
N ILE A 916 15.76 -50.34 26.33
CA ILE A 916 14.99 -49.36 25.54
C ILE A 916 13.79 -48.84 26.36
N LEU A 917 13.07 -49.76 27.02
CA LEU A 917 11.93 -49.41 27.86
C LEU A 917 12.36 -48.70 29.15
N SER A 918 13.44 -49.16 29.80
CA SER A 918 13.92 -48.51 31.02
C SER A 918 14.49 -47.12 30.76
N ALA A 919 15.13 -46.88 29.61
CA ALA A 919 15.59 -45.55 29.19
C ALA A 919 14.42 -44.58 28.96
N TYR A 920 13.34 -45.06 28.32
CA TYR A 920 12.13 -44.26 28.11
C TYR A 920 11.45 -43.89 29.43
N LEU A 921 11.19 -44.87 30.31
CA LEU A 921 10.55 -44.62 31.61
C LEU A 921 11.36 -43.66 32.47
N LYS A 922 12.68 -43.82 32.49
CA LYS A 922 13.56 -42.88 33.19
C LYS A 922 13.48 -41.46 32.61
N ALA A 923 13.40 -41.31 31.29
CA ALA A 923 13.24 -40.00 30.67
C ALA A 923 11.88 -39.36 30.97
N CYS A 924 10.82 -40.15 31.16
CA CYS A 924 9.53 -39.65 31.65
C CYS A 924 9.60 -39.18 33.11
N ASP A 925 10.26 -39.94 33.99
CA ASP A 925 10.46 -39.55 35.38
C ASP A 925 11.25 -38.23 35.46
N ASP A 926 12.37 -38.12 34.72
CA ASP A 926 13.20 -36.92 34.67
C ASP A 926 12.42 -35.70 34.08
N LEU A 927 11.43 -35.92 33.21
CA LEU A 927 10.57 -34.86 32.64
C LEU A 927 9.51 -34.36 33.61
N THR A 928 9.01 -35.25 34.47
CA THR A 928 7.94 -34.93 35.43
C THR A 928 8.36 -33.77 36.33
N ASP A 929 9.66 -33.67 36.66
CA ASP A 929 10.22 -32.61 37.50
C ASP A 929 10.27 -31.22 36.84
N ILE A 930 10.09 -31.13 35.50
CA ILE A 930 10.26 -29.87 34.75
C ILE A 930 9.03 -29.40 33.96
N ILE A 931 8.03 -30.26 33.75
CA ILE A 931 6.81 -29.92 33.01
C ILE A 931 5.65 -29.52 33.94
N SER A 932 4.63 -28.86 33.41
CA SER A 932 3.49 -28.38 34.19
C SER A 932 2.61 -29.53 34.70
N GLU A 933 1.79 -29.32 35.76
CA GLU A 933 0.87 -30.36 36.27
C GLU A 933 -0.10 -30.89 35.19
N GLU A 934 -0.51 -30.06 34.23
CA GLU A 934 -1.34 -30.48 33.09
C GLU A 934 -0.56 -31.37 32.13
N ASP A 935 0.69 -31.02 31.84
CA ASP A 935 1.56 -31.82 30.96
C ASP A 935 1.99 -33.14 31.62
N GLN A 936 2.13 -33.17 32.95
CA GLN A 936 2.37 -34.40 33.70
C GLN A 936 1.21 -35.39 33.54
N GLN A 937 -0.04 -34.90 33.55
CA GLN A 937 -1.21 -35.74 33.26
C GLN A 937 -1.14 -36.30 31.85
N SER A 938 -0.82 -35.47 30.86
CA SER A 938 -0.67 -35.92 29.47
C SER A 938 0.49 -36.89 29.26
N LEU A 939 1.56 -36.80 30.05
CA LEU A 939 2.71 -37.71 29.98
C LEU A 939 2.39 -39.08 30.61
N GLN A 940 1.48 -39.12 31.58
CA GLN A 940 1.03 -40.35 32.25
C GLN A 940 0.01 -41.14 31.42
N GLU A 941 -0.82 -40.46 30.63
CA GLU A 941 -1.76 -41.04 29.67
C GLU A 941 -1.05 -41.68 28.46
#